data_AF-A0A2D4TB58-F1
#
_entry.id   AF-A0A2D4TB58-F1
#
_cell.length_a   1.000
_cell.length_b   1.000
_cell.length_c   1.000
_cell.angle_alpha   90.00
_cell.angle_beta   90.00
_cell.angle_gamma   90.00
#
_symmetry.space_group_name_H-M   'P 1'
#
loop_
_entity.id
_entity.type
_entity.pdbx_description
1 polymer ?
#
loop_
_entity_poly.entity_id
_entity_poly.type
_entity_poly.pdbx_seq_one_letter_code
_entity_poly.pdbx_strand_id
1 'polypeptide(L)'
;MKRVSVAGWCTRIRDLVYRGIGVALLALLGACSNYPVGNPQAEVSFDGSGSALRLLPVPLFPVVEASVNGVPGFRFIVDTGATPTAIFLHEKTRKLALKGSETIGVGGAGDDEARPEAFLATDVDLDFGPVALQGMTVAVLPAATLPPLGTDADFAVDGVIGYDLFSRFAIEVDTASGSLRFLASDAVTMPENAFVLPLEVRAYDAYVQLPLLLAGQQQEVLADLHVDTGMTGWLSLIPGSAAGIGRPEPGWVNTGRGVQGNIENLQQFGNAVRLGSEVLGPFMTNYSDAGTSMGRQGRLGSRLLSRFTYTVDYPGKRLIAVPRADSFRAPERGYLGLWGVPHQGGMRVWIVQPGSPADLAGMQPGHYLTVDGEAISTMSWPALHDALNGPPNKAVELCRATEVEPDCRIAVFADAAAPPALLPAQIPVVVRNASVLNFTGEGAVLQPGQAVLIAEGKIQRVGATDSVVAPRGAREVDAKGQVLMPGLVDMHVHVWDEAELPAYLAYGVTTVRNASGMPFLLDLAAAVTAGHLAGPEIVTTGPILNGAGPNAQLNHVTVNTAADARAAVLQQYAQGYRHVKVYSNLGPEAYEAILATTAELGMTVMGHTPEGPRHDGIPSERPFVIPFDTVLDDRLTSIEHVESIVWHGLGERLDEAAMCRLAVDIAGADVPVTPTLVAHHNLLRVARSDGNYLQRPGVDTLNPFIAQMEQPLYSFWSSQPATYRAQHEAFYLKATDCLYRAGVTLLAGSDAGIFINVPGVSLLDELELLQTAGLPAAAVLRSATVNAAQVLGRADRSGRVVEGFEADLLLLPGDPLQDLSVLREPVAVVSDGRWFDRDARERLLQQATERSLPRSEQRILRALEVQGTDLEFLNNE
;
A
#
# COMPACT_ATOMS: atom_id res chain seq x y z
N MET A 1 -38.89 42.73 -44.38
CA MET A 1 -37.69 41.96 -43.98
C MET A 1 -37.07 42.66 -42.77
N LYS A 2 -37.32 42.16 -41.55
CA LYS A 2 -36.76 42.73 -40.31
C LYS A 2 -35.46 41.99 -39.97
N ARG A 3 -34.38 42.73 -39.74
CA ARG A 3 -33.08 42.21 -39.26
C ARG A 3 -33.30 41.57 -37.88
N VAL A 4 -33.17 40.26 -37.81
CA VAL A 4 -33.03 39.51 -36.56
C VAL A 4 -31.56 39.62 -36.15
N SER A 5 -31.28 39.97 -34.90
CA SER A 5 -29.90 40.04 -34.39
C SER A 5 -29.28 38.64 -34.35
N VAL A 6 -27.98 38.55 -34.63
CA VAL A 6 -27.21 37.31 -34.61
C VAL A 6 -27.35 36.57 -33.27
N ALA A 7 -27.49 37.32 -32.17
CA ALA A 7 -27.74 36.79 -30.82
C ALA A 7 -29.05 35.99 -30.72
N GLY A 8 -30.15 36.46 -31.33
CA GLY A 8 -31.43 35.74 -31.32
C GLY A 8 -31.45 34.50 -32.22
N TRP A 9 -30.45 34.35 -33.10
CA TRP A 9 -30.30 33.21 -34.00
C TRP A 9 -29.58 32.04 -33.31
N CYS A 10 -28.51 32.29 -32.51
CA CYS A 10 -27.80 31.23 -31.79
C CYS A 10 -28.65 30.61 -30.66
N THR A 11 -29.55 31.35 -29.99
CA THR A 11 -30.42 30.80 -28.92
C THR A 11 -31.42 29.76 -29.44
N ARG A 12 -32.02 30.00 -30.62
CA ARG A 12 -33.00 29.07 -31.22
C ARG A 12 -32.39 27.79 -31.77
N ILE A 13 -31.12 27.83 -32.20
CA ILE A 13 -30.43 26.63 -32.70
C ILE A 13 -30.02 25.73 -31.52
N ARG A 14 -29.68 26.30 -30.37
CA ARG A 14 -29.36 25.54 -29.14
C ARG A 14 -30.58 24.76 -28.63
N ASP A 15 -31.77 25.34 -28.69
CA ASP A 15 -33.04 24.68 -28.33
C ASP A 15 -33.43 23.56 -29.33
N LEU A 16 -33.01 23.65 -30.59
CA LEU A 16 -33.26 22.60 -31.60
C LEU A 16 -32.33 21.39 -31.44
N VAL A 17 -31.09 21.60 -30.97
CA VAL A 17 -30.13 20.50 -30.71
C VAL A 17 -30.55 19.66 -29.50
N TYR A 18 -31.18 20.27 -28.50
CA TYR A 18 -31.79 19.56 -27.36
C TYR A 18 -32.98 18.65 -27.74
N ARG A 19 -33.51 18.75 -28.97
CA ARG A 19 -34.62 17.93 -29.47
C ARG A 19 -34.22 16.83 -30.47
N GLY A 20 -32.94 16.51 -30.60
CA GLY A 20 -32.50 15.23 -31.21
C GLY A 20 -32.61 15.12 -32.74
N ILE A 21 -32.22 16.15 -33.50
CA ILE A 21 -32.07 16.06 -34.97
C ILE A 21 -30.58 16.12 -35.35
N GLY A 22 -30.12 15.11 -36.09
CA GLY A 22 -28.71 14.69 -36.15
C GLY A 22 -27.73 15.47 -37.04
N VAL A 23 -26.45 15.31 -36.64
CA VAL A 23 -25.17 15.16 -37.37
C VAL A 23 -24.75 16.17 -38.46
N ALA A 24 -25.60 17.03 -39.02
CA ALA A 24 -25.20 17.91 -40.14
C ALA A 24 -24.80 19.36 -39.77
N LEU A 25 -24.73 19.75 -38.48
CA LEU A 25 -24.55 21.16 -38.05
C LEU A 25 -23.23 21.48 -37.33
N LEU A 26 -22.31 20.52 -37.19
CA LEU A 26 -21.03 20.70 -36.49
C LEU A 26 -20.08 21.70 -37.18
N ALA A 27 -20.19 21.91 -38.49
CA ALA A 27 -19.36 22.87 -39.22
C ALA A 27 -19.78 24.35 -39.01
N LEU A 28 -20.99 24.62 -38.51
CA LEU A 28 -21.49 25.98 -38.27
C LEU A 28 -21.39 26.41 -36.80
N LEU A 29 -21.15 25.48 -35.88
CA LEU A 29 -20.93 25.78 -34.45
C LEU A 29 -19.61 26.53 -34.19
N GLY A 30 -18.62 26.40 -35.08
CA GLY A 30 -17.36 27.15 -35.00
C GLY A 30 -17.50 28.67 -35.12
N ALA A 31 -18.69 29.19 -35.49
CA ALA A 31 -18.97 30.62 -35.58
C ALA A 31 -19.75 31.20 -34.39
N CYS A 32 -20.39 30.39 -33.54
CA CYS A 32 -21.08 30.87 -32.31
C CYS A 32 -20.27 30.59 -31.02
N SER A 33 -19.07 29.96 -31.09
CA SER A 33 -18.30 29.54 -29.90
C SER A 33 -17.14 30.46 -29.47
N ASN A 34 -16.98 31.65 -30.07
CA ASN A 34 -15.89 32.56 -29.70
C ASN A 34 -16.44 33.81 -29.02
N TYR A 35 -16.66 33.74 -27.72
CA TYR A 35 -16.32 34.87 -26.86
C TYR A 35 -14.88 34.62 -26.40
N PRO A 36 -13.88 35.32 -26.96
CA PRO A 36 -12.50 35.13 -26.56
C PRO A 36 -12.31 35.86 -25.23
N VAL A 37 -12.42 35.16 -24.11
CA VAL A 37 -12.01 35.71 -22.81
C VAL A 37 -10.51 35.45 -22.54
N GLY A 38 -9.76 34.95 -23.52
CA GLY A 38 -8.30 35.04 -23.52
C GLY A 38 -7.88 36.09 -24.53
N ASN A 39 -7.21 37.17 -24.11
CA ASN A 39 -6.66 38.17 -25.02
C ASN A 39 -5.32 37.64 -25.59
N PRO A 40 -5.27 37.05 -26.80
CA PRO A 40 -4.03 36.51 -27.33
C PRO A 40 -3.09 37.62 -27.82
N GLN A 41 -3.55 38.87 -27.84
CA GLN A 41 -2.84 40.04 -28.37
C GLN A 41 -2.29 40.97 -27.28
N ALA A 42 -2.41 40.62 -26.00
CA ALA A 42 -1.75 41.37 -24.94
C ALA A 42 -0.22 41.38 -25.17
N GLU A 43 0.39 42.54 -25.03
CA GLU A 43 1.84 42.69 -25.17
C GLU A 43 2.50 42.12 -23.91
N VAL A 44 3.49 41.23 -24.11
CA VAL A 44 4.17 40.53 -23.01
C VAL A 44 5.62 40.99 -22.98
N SER A 45 6.03 41.58 -21.87
CA SER A 45 7.45 41.75 -21.55
C SER A 45 7.91 40.61 -20.65
N PHE A 46 9.00 39.97 -21.03
CA PHE A 46 9.65 38.90 -20.28
C PHE A 46 11.15 39.14 -20.29
N ASP A 47 11.77 39.22 -19.12
CA ASP A 47 13.19 39.54 -19.01
C ASP A 47 14.12 38.34 -19.34
N GLY A 48 13.56 37.13 -19.48
CA GLY A 48 14.31 35.91 -19.79
C GLY A 48 15.25 35.44 -18.67
N SER A 49 15.24 36.09 -17.51
CA SER A 49 16.18 35.85 -16.41
C SER A 49 15.90 34.53 -15.68
N GLY A 50 14.66 34.04 -15.76
CA GLY A 50 14.18 32.94 -14.93
C GLY A 50 14.16 33.29 -13.44
N SER A 51 14.13 34.59 -13.10
CA SER A 51 14.10 35.07 -11.72
C SER A 51 12.90 34.51 -10.97
N ALA A 52 13.14 34.05 -9.74
CA ALA A 52 12.10 33.49 -8.88
C ALA A 52 11.25 34.59 -8.24
N LEU A 53 9.95 34.46 -8.43
CA LEU A 53 8.93 35.15 -7.64
C LEU A 53 8.75 34.44 -6.31
N ARG A 54 8.57 35.23 -5.25
CA ARG A 54 8.24 34.70 -3.94
C ARG A 54 6.75 34.34 -3.87
N LEU A 55 6.45 33.11 -3.51
CA LEU A 55 5.11 32.71 -3.11
C LEU A 55 4.81 33.28 -1.72
N LEU A 56 3.66 33.92 -1.60
CA LEU A 56 3.15 34.38 -0.31
C LEU A 56 2.71 33.18 0.53
N PRO A 57 2.85 33.24 1.86
CA PRO A 57 2.47 32.14 2.77
C PRO A 57 0.95 32.10 2.96
N VAL A 58 0.19 31.99 1.87
CA VAL A 58 -1.26 31.79 1.88
C VAL A 58 -1.52 30.29 1.87
N PRO A 59 -2.22 29.75 2.88
CA PRO A 59 -2.54 28.33 2.94
C PRO A 59 -3.24 27.80 1.69
N LEU A 60 -2.81 26.62 1.22
CA LEU A 60 -3.47 25.80 0.19
C LEU A 60 -3.42 26.34 -1.26
N PHE A 61 -2.97 27.57 -1.46
CA PHE A 61 -2.89 28.21 -2.78
C PHE A 61 -1.50 28.78 -3.04
N PRO A 62 -0.90 28.53 -4.21
CA PRO A 62 0.23 29.33 -4.67
C PRO A 62 -0.24 30.76 -4.95
N VAL A 63 0.23 31.74 -4.17
CA VAL A 63 -0.17 33.15 -4.32
C VAL A 63 1.06 34.02 -4.60
N VAL A 64 0.94 34.92 -5.57
CA VAL A 64 1.98 35.90 -5.95
C VAL A 64 1.47 37.32 -5.83
N GLU A 65 2.37 38.27 -5.64
CA GLU A 65 2.05 39.71 -5.70
C GLU A 65 2.26 40.26 -7.11
N ALA A 66 1.42 41.23 -7.47
CA ALA A 66 1.48 41.97 -8.72
C ALA A 66 1.15 43.45 -8.50
N SER A 67 1.56 44.28 -9.45
CA SER A 67 0.95 45.60 -9.66
C SER A 67 -0.13 45.53 -10.73
N VAL A 68 -1.23 46.25 -10.53
CA VAL A 68 -2.34 46.38 -11.49
C VAL A 68 -2.43 47.84 -11.92
N ASN A 69 -2.29 48.11 -13.21
CA ASN A 69 -2.23 49.47 -13.78
C ASN A 69 -1.20 50.37 -13.04
N GLY A 70 -0.05 49.81 -12.70
CA GLY A 70 1.04 50.49 -11.98
C GLY A 70 0.81 50.68 -10.48
N VAL A 71 -0.29 50.19 -9.91
CA VAL A 71 -0.57 50.22 -8.47
C VAL A 71 -0.11 48.90 -7.84
N PRO A 72 0.88 48.89 -6.92
CA PRO A 72 1.43 47.66 -6.36
C PRO A 72 0.55 47.05 -5.25
N GLY A 73 0.85 45.80 -4.91
CA GLY A 73 0.36 45.15 -3.69
C GLY A 73 -0.91 44.32 -3.85
N PHE A 74 -1.24 43.88 -5.06
CA PHE A 74 -2.37 42.98 -5.32
C PHE A 74 -1.92 41.52 -5.31
N ARG A 75 -2.71 40.64 -4.72
CA ARG A 75 -2.38 39.23 -4.50
C ARG A 75 -3.23 38.35 -5.41
N PHE A 76 -2.58 37.46 -6.15
CA PHE A 76 -3.25 36.60 -7.11
C PHE A 76 -2.95 35.14 -6.86
N ILE A 77 -4.00 34.31 -6.86
CA ILE A 77 -3.84 32.85 -6.87
C ILE A 77 -3.37 32.42 -8.26
N VAL A 78 -2.38 31.53 -8.30
CA VAL A 78 -1.91 30.87 -9.52
C VAL A 78 -2.86 29.69 -9.79
N ASP A 79 -3.86 29.91 -10.65
CA ASP A 79 -4.95 28.97 -10.90
C ASP A 79 -4.95 28.47 -12.34
N THR A 80 -4.29 27.34 -12.56
CA THR A 80 -4.23 26.68 -13.87
C THR A 80 -5.59 26.19 -14.35
N GLY A 81 -6.60 26.11 -13.48
CA GLY A 81 -7.97 25.79 -13.84
C GLY A 81 -8.85 27.01 -14.18
N ALA A 82 -8.32 28.23 -14.10
CA ALA A 82 -9.04 29.44 -14.48
C ALA A 82 -8.86 29.74 -15.97
N THR A 83 -9.98 29.85 -16.71
CA THR A 83 -9.94 30.14 -18.15
C THR A 83 -9.52 31.60 -18.46
N PRO A 84 -10.17 32.65 -17.90
CA PRO A 84 -9.61 33.99 -17.91
C PRO A 84 -8.97 34.37 -16.57
N THR A 85 -7.94 35.22 -16.61
CA THR A 85 -7.50 35.96 -15.43
C THR A 85 -8.65 36.84 -14.92
N ALA A 86 -8.84 36.86 -13.60
CA ALA A 86 -9.94 37.57 -12.97
C ALA A 86 -9.52 38.37 -11.75
N ILE A 87 -10.21 39.50 -11.53
CA ILE A 87 -10.05 40.38 -10.38
C ILE A 87 -11.36 40.37 -9.58
N PHE A 88 -11.24 40.25 -8.27
CA PHE A 88 -12.38 40.25 -7.35
C PHE A 88 -12.67 41.67 -6.88
N LEU A 89 -13.93 42.08 -6.95
CA LEU A 89 -14.38 43.43 -6.65
C LEU A 89 -14.71 43.57 -5.16
N HIS A 90 -13.76 44.12 -4.40
CA HIS A 90 -13.90 44.49 -2.99
C HIS A 90 -13.32 45.90 -2.75
N GLU A 91 -13.25 46.35 -1.49
CA GLU A 91 -12.87 47.74 -1.15
C GLU A 91 -11.52 48.17 -1.75
N LYS A 92 -10.53 47.27 -1.78
CA LYS A 92 -9.18 47.54 -2.29
C LYS A 92 -9.16 47.66 -3.81
N THR A 93 -9.71 46.67 -4.53
CA THR A 93 -9.73 46.65 -6.00
C THR A 93 -10.68 47.68 -6.61
N ARG A 94 -11.74 48.12 -5.89
CA ARG A 94 -12.58 49.26 -6.34
C ARG A 94 -11.78 50.55 -6.55
N LYS A 95 -10.66 50.73 -5.84
CA LYS A 95 -9.78 51.90 -5.99
C LYS A 95 -9.07 51.94 -7.35
N LEU A 96 -8.98 50.80 -8.05
CA LEU A 96 -8.45 50.74 -9.41
C LEU A 96 -9.37 51.41 -10.44
N ALA A 97 -10.64 51.67 -10.09
CA ALA A 97 -11.64 52.29 -10.97
C ALA A 97 -11.76 51.61 -12.35
N LEU A 98 -11.59 50.29 -12.40
CA LEU A 98 -11.74 49.48 -13.61
C LEU A 98 -13.14 49.67 -14.21
N LYS A 99 -13.20 49.91 -15.52
CA LYS A 99 -14.45 50.10 -16.27
C LYS A 99 -14.63 48.97 -17.26
N GLY A 100 -15.86 48.49 -17.38
CA GLY A 100 -16.26 47.51 -18.40
C GLY A 100 -17.58 47.89 -19.04
N SER A 101 -17.77 47.42 -20.27
CA SER A 101 -18.96 47.71 -21.10
C SER A 101 -19.87 46.49 -21.30
N GLU A 102 -19.35 45.28 -21.11
CA GLU A 102 -20.06 44.01 -21.35
C GLU A 102 -20.04 43.14 -20.09
N THR A 103 -21.18 42.51 -19.78
CA THR A 103 -21.31 41.53 -18.70
C THR A 103 -21.37 40.12 -19.26
N ILE A 104 -20.70 39.19 -18.57
CA ILE A 104 -20.66 37.78 -18.90
C ILE A 104 -21.09 36.95 -17.68
N GLY A 105 -21.77 35.83 -17.93
CA GLY A 105 -22.06 34.85 -16.88
C GLY A 105 -20.86 33.92 -16.71
N VAL A 106 -20.28 33.88 -15.50
CA VAL A 106 -19.14 33.03 -15.19
C VAL A 106 -19.61 31.68 -14.66
N GLY A 107 -19.17 30.60 -15.30
CA GLY A 107 -19.37 29.23 -14.82
C GLY A 107 -18.20 28.80 -13.93
N GLY A 108 -18.44 27.87 -13.01
CA GLY A 108 -17.43 27.38 -12.08
C GLY A 108 -17.95 26.20 -11.25
N ALA A 109 -17.19 25.81 -10.21
CA ALA A 109 -17.63 24.77 -9.29
C ALA A 109 -18.75 25.30 -8.37
N GLY A 110 -19.78 24.49 -8.14
CA GLY A 110 -20.91 24.78 -7.26
C GLY A 110 -22.27 24.43 -7.89
N ASP A 111 -23.27 24.20 -7.04
CA ASP A 111 -24.59 23.69 -7.42
C ASP A 111 -25.65 24.80 -7.64
N ASP A 112 -25.29 26.08 -7.49
CA ASP A 112 -26.23 27.18 -7.73
C ASP A 112 -26.58 27.28 -9.24
N GLU A 113 -27.88 27.24 -9.54
CA GLU A 113 -28.38 27.37 -10.93
C GLU A 113 -27.99 28.71 -11.58
N ALA A 114 -27.85 29.77 -10.77
CA ALA A 114 -27.50 31.10 -11.24
C ALA A 114 -25.98 31.24 -11.40
N ARG A 115 -25.54 31.67 -12.58
CA ARG A 115 -24.14 32.06 -12.82
C ARG A 115 -23.90 33.48 -12.31
N PRO A 116 -22.82 33.72 -11.53
CA PRO A 116 -22.41 35.06 -11.20
C PRO A 116 -22.15 35.89 -12.46
N GLU A 117 -22.57 37.16 -12.44
CA GLU A 117 -22.24 38.12 -13.49
C GLU A 117 -20.89 38.76 -13.19
N ALA A 118 -20.01 38.75 -14.19
CA ALA A 118 -18.77 39.50 -14.22
C ALA A 118 -18.84 40.56 -15.31
N PHE A 119 -18.13 41.68 -15.17
CA PHE A 119 -17.90 42.58 -16.29
C PHE A 119 -16.48 42.42 -16.82
N LEU A 120 -16.30 42.65 -18.12
CA LEU A 120 -14.98 42.62 -18.74
C LEU A 120 -14.31 44.00 -18.64
N ALA A 121 -13.20 44.08 -17.90
CA ALA A 121 -12.34 45.25 -17.89
C ALA A 121 -11.27 45.09 -18.97
N THR A 122 -11.10 46.14 -19.79
CA THR A 122 -10.08 46.20 -20.86
C THR A 122 -8.95 47.15 -20.45
N ASP A 123 -7.83 47.10 -21.16
CA ASP A 123 -6.65 47.93 -20.90
C ASP A 123 -6.12 47.77 -19.46
N VAL A 124 -6.03 46.53 -18.99
CA VAL A 124 -5.48 46.20 -17.67
C VAL A 124 -4.04 45.74 -17.80
N ASP A 125 -3.12 46.42 -17.14
CA ASP A 125 -1.71 46.04 -17.07
C ASP A 125 -1.46 45.24 -15.79
N LEU A 126 -0.82 44.07 -15.91
CA LEU A 126 -0.42 43.23 -14.79
C LEU A 126 1.10 43.06 -14.81
N ASP A 127 1.77 43.47 -13.75
CA ASP A 127 3.23 43.38 -13.63
C ASP A 127 3.62 42.59 -12.39
N PHE A 128 4.32 41.47 -12.60
CA PHE A 128 4.85 40.58 -11.57
C PHE A 128 6.34 40.80 -11.30
N GLY A 129 7.01 41.67 -12.05
CA GLY A 129 8.46 41.91 -12.02
C GLY A 129 9.17 41.36 -13.26
N PRO A 130 9.52 40.05 -13.31
CA PRO A 130 10.21 39.44 -14.45
C PRO A 130 9.27 39.24 -15.66
N VAL A 131 7.96 39.30 -15.44
CA VAL A 131 6.91 39.23 -16.47
C VAL A 131 5.92 40.38 -16.25
N ALA A 132 5.65 41.15 -17.31
CA ALA A 132 4.53 42.08 -17.33
C ALA A 132 3.67 41.87 -18.59
N LEU A 133 2.37 42.06 -18.42
CA LEU A 133 1.34 41.98 -19.45
C LEU A 133 0.70 43.34 -19.59
N GLN A 134 0.64 43.86 -20.81
CA GLN A 134 0.01 45.15 -21.10
C GLN A 134 -1.24 44.97 -21.94
N GLY A 135 -2.28 45.75 -21.61
CA GLY A 135 -3.53 45.76 -22.35
C GLY A 135 -4.38 44.48 -22.19
N MET A 136 -4.32 43.82 -21.03
CA MET A 136 -5.13 42.63 -20.76
C MET A 136 -6.62 42.96 -20.72
N THR A 137 -7.44 41.97 -21.11
CA THR A 137 -8.86 41.95 -20.78
C THR A 137 -9.06 40.96 -19.65
N VAL A 138 -9.58 41.41 -18.51
CA VAL A 138 -9.78 40.59 -17.30
C VAL A 138 -11.24 40.55 -16.89
N ALA A 139 -11.68 39.42 -16.34
CA ALA A 139 -13.01 39.30 -15.77
C ALA A 139 -13.05 39.93 -14.37
N VAL A 140 -14.00 40.83 -14.10
CA VAL A 140 -14.17 41.43 -12.78
C VAL A 140 -15.41 40.86 -12.10
N LEU A 141 -15.21 40.05 -11.07
CA LEU A 141 -16.28 39.34 -10.34
C LEU A 141 -16.59 40.02 -8.99
N PRO A 142 -17.84 40.05 -8.52
CA PRO A 142 -18.16 40.49 -7.16
C PRO A 142 -17.48 39.61 -6.11
N ALA A 143 -16.79 40.17 -5.11
CA ALA A 143 -16.07 39.36 -4.11
C ALA A 143 -16.97 38.37 -3.32
N ALA A 144 -18.28 38.64 -3.22
CA ALA A 144 -19.23 37.74 -2.55
C ALA A 144 -19.43 36.39 -3.25
N THR A 145 -18.99 36.25 -4.51
CA THR A 145 -19.09 35.03 -5.31
C THR A 145 -18.04 34.00 -4.93
N LEU A 146 -17.07 34.36 -4.09
CA LEU A 146 -16.04 33.44 -3.63
C LEU A 146 -16.38 32.81 -2.28
N PRO A 147 -15.78 31.65 -1.97
CA PRO A 147 -15.64 31.19 -0.60
C PRO A 147 -14.97 32.30 0.23
N PRO A 148 -15.28 32.47 1.53
CA PRO A 148 -14.57 33.40 2.40
C PRO A 148 -13.11 32.95 2.61
N LEU A 149 -12.29 33.09 1.58
CA LEU A 149 -10.85 33.15 1.66
C LEU A 149 -10.52 34.52 2.26
N GLY A 150 -10.50 34.56 3.60
CA GLY A 150 -10.05 35.72 4.37
C GLY A 150 -10.86 36.99 4.12
N THR A 151 -11.94 37.18 4.87
CA THR A 151 -12.42 38.55 5.17
C THR A 151 -11.41 39.31 6.03
N ASP A 152 -10.41 38.62 6.59
CA ASP A 152 -9.22 39.20 7.21
C ASP A 152 -8.22 39.69 6.16
N ALA A 153 -7.78 40.94 6.33
CA ALA A 153 -6.88 41.63 5.40
C ALA A 153 -5.55 40.89 5.16
N ASP A 154 -5.13 40.03 6.09
CA ASP A 154 -3.87 39.30 6.03
C ASP A 154 -3.87 38.15 5.00
N PHE A 155 -5.05 37.58 4.67
CA PHE A 155 -5.19 36.44 3.76
C PHE A 155 -6.07 36.73 2.54
N ALA A 156 -6.53 37.98 2.38
CA ALA A 156 -7.31 38.39 1.23
C ALA A 156 -6.54 38.19 -0.09
N VAL A 157 -7.22 37.60 -1.07
CA VAL A 157 -6.77 37.49 -2.46
C VAL A 157 -7.56 38.47 -3.32
N ASP A 158 -6.88 39.16 -4.22
CA ASP A 158 -7.47 40.21 -5.07
C ASP A 158 -7.88 39.66 -6.45
N GLY A 159 -7.39 38.48 -6.83
CA GLY A 159 -7.72 37.85 -8.11
C GLY A 159 -7.17 36.43 -8.27
N VAL A 160 -7.41 35.86 -9.44
CA VAL A 160 -6.82 34.60 -9.94
C VAL A 160 -6.14 34.87 -11.28
N ILE A 161 -5.00 34.23 -11.50
CA ILE A 161 -4.31 34.22 -12.80
C ILE A 161 -4.67 32.92 -13.49
N GLY A 162 -5.07 33.02 -14.76
CA GLY A 162 -5.54 31.89 -15.55
C GLY A 162 -4.70 31.55 -16.78
N TYR A 163 -5.30 30.73 -17.65
CA TYR A 163 -4.71 30.21 -18.88
C TYR A 163 -4.21 31.29 -19.85
N ASP A 164 -4.88 32.43 -19.88
CA ASP A 164 -4.52 33.57 -20.73
C ASP A 164 -3.07 34.06 -20.51
N LEU A 165 -2.58 34.02 -19.28
CA LEU A 165 -1.16 34.21 -18.97
C LEU A 165 -0.36 32.92 -19.20
N PHE A 166 -0.81 31.82 -18.61
CA PHE A 166 0.00 30.61 -18.49
C PHE A 166 0.31 29.94 -19.82
N SER A 167 -0.56 30.08 -20.82
CA SER A 167 -0.38 29.56 -22.17
C SER A 167 0.84 30.11 -22.92
N ARG A 168 1.60 31.05 -22.35
CA ARG A 168 2.81 31.64 -22.92
C ARG A 168 4.12 31.11 -22.34
N PHE A 169 4.08 30.42 -21.20
CA PHE A 169 5.26 30.08 -20.43
C PHE A 169 5.27 28.62 -19.96
N ALA A 170 6.46 28.16 -19.59
CA ALA A 170 6.60 27.09 -18.62
C ALA A 170 6.62 27.70 -17.22
N ILE A 171 5.78 27.18 -16.33
CA ILE A 171 5.63 27.72 -14.97
C ILE A 171 6.12 26.67 -14.01
N GLU A 172 7.27 26.94 -13.42
CA GLU A 172 7.81 26.10 -12.36
C GLU A 172 7.36 26.63 -11.00
N VAL A 173 6.88 25.72 -10.16
CA VAL A 173 6.43 26.01 -8.80
C VAL A 173 7.17 25.07 -7.85
N ASP A 174 7.82 25.67 -6.85
CA ASP A 174 8.39 24.96 -5.71
C ASP A 174 7.78 25.53 -4.43
N THR A 175 6.79 24.81 -3.90
CA THR A 175 6.10 25.20 -2.68
C THR A 175 6.96 25.06 -1.43
N ALA A 176 8.03 24.26 -1.45
CA ALA A 176 8.93 24.12 -0.30
C ALA A 176 9.86 25.32 -0.16
N SER A 177 10.48 25.75 -1.26
CA SER A 177 11.28 26.97 -1.25
C SER A 177 10.42 28.23 -1.29
N GLY A 178 9.13 28.10 -1.57
CA GLY A 178 8.20 29.22 -1.71
C GLY A 178 8.50 30.06 -2.95
N SER A 179 8.81 29.40 -4.07
CA SER A 179 9.22 30.06 -5.30
C SER A 179 8.36 29.67 -6.51
N LEU A 180 8.22 30.63 -7.43
CA LEU A 180 7.58 30.45 -8.74
C LEU A 180 8.45 31.08 -9.82
N ARG A 181 8.66 30.38 -10.94
CA ARG A 181 9.46 30.87 -12.08
C ARG A 181 8.65 30.80 -13.36
N PHE A 182 8.72 31.87 -14.15
CA PHE A 182 8.32 31.86 -15.55
C PHE A 182 9.55 31.56 -16.41
N LEU A 183 9.44 30.54 -17.24
CA LEU A 183 10.54 30.05 -18.07
C LEU A 183 10.08 29.98 -19.54
N ALA A 184 11.02 30.18 -20.46
CA ALA A 184 10.84 29.72 -21.83
C ALA A 184 10.87 28.18 -21.86
N SER A 185 10.10 27.55 -22.76
CA SER A 185 9.97 26.08 -22.79
C SER A 185 11.30 25.35 -23.07
N ASP A 186 12.21 25.98 -23.80
CA ASP A 186 13.57 25.48 -24.08
C ASP A 186 14.55 25.71 -22.92
N ALA A 187 14.20 26.55 -21.94
CA ALA A 187 14.98 26.78 -20.73
C ALA A 187 14.61 25.83 -19.58
N VAL A 188 13.61 24.97 -19.75
CA VAL A 188 13.16 24.01 -18.73
C VAL A 188 14.18 22.88 -18.57
N THR A 189 14.65 22.64 -17.36
CA THR A 189 15.59 21.55 -17.07
C THR A 189 14.88 20.23 -16.83
N MET A 190 15.51 19.13 -17.24
CA MET A 190 14.97 17.76 -17.12
C MET A 190 15.90 16.88 -16.29
N PRO A 191 15.69 16.80 -14.96
CA PRO A 191 16.38 15.82 -14.12
C PRO A 191 16.08 14.37 -14.53
N GLU A 192 17.03 13.45 -14.33
CA GLU A 192 16.86 12.03 -14.67
C GLU A 192 15.71 11.35 -13.89
N ASN A 193 15.42 11.84 -12.69
CA ASN A 193 14.36 11.32 -11.81
C ASN A 193 13.01 12.03 -12.01
N ALA A 194 12.85 12.89 -13.03
CA ALA A 194 11.61 13.62 -13.26
C ALA A 194 10.53 12.75 -13.91
N PHE A 195 9.29 12.87 -13.44
CA PHE A 195 8.12 12.31 -14.12
C PHE A 195 7.63 13.31 -15.16
N VAL A 196 7.62 12.90 -16.43
CA VAL A 196 7.18 13.74 -17.55
C VAL A 196 5.85 13.19 -18.08
N LEU A 197 4.80 13.98 -17.89
CA LEU A 197 3.43 13.64 -18.27
C LEU A 197 3.02 14.49 -19.49
N PRO A 198 2.52 13.88 -20.57
CA PRO A 198 1.96 14.64 -21.69
C PRO A 198 0.80 15.52 -21.23
N LEU A 199 0.83 16.80 -21.61
CA LEU A 199 -0.22 17.77 -21.30
C LEU A 199 -1.09 17.99 -22.54
N GLU A 200 -2.39 17.73 -22.42
CA GLU A 200 -3.37 18.08 -23.45
C GLU A 200 -4.11 19.35 -23.05
N VAL A 201 -4.15 20.36 -23.93
CA VAL A 201 -4.94 21.58 -23.68
C VAL A 201 -6.21 21.53 -24.50
N ARG A 202 -7.38 21.53 -23.85
CA ARG A 202 -8.70 21.49 -24.49
C ARG A 202 -9.55 22.65 -24.01
N ALA A 203 -9.96 23.50 -24.95
CA ALA A 203 -10.75 24.71 -24.67
C ALA A 203 -10.22 25.49 -23.44
N TYR A 204 -8.91 25.78 -23.45
CA TYR A 204 -8.17 26.54 -22.44
C TYR A 204 -7.87 25.81 -21.12
N ASP A 205 -8.34 24.58 -20.94
CA ASP A 205 -8.07 23.77 -19.75
C ASP A 205 -6.94 22.76 -20.01
N ALA A 206 -6.06 22.54 -19.04
CA ALA A 206 -4.91 21.65 -19.16
C ALA A 206 -5.18 20.28 -18.52
N TYR A 207 -4.90 19.19 -19.25
CA TYR A 207 -5.23 17.83 -18.84
C TYR A 207 -4.03 16.90 -18.89
N VAL A 208 -3.99 15.94 -17.97
CA VAL A 208 -3.02 14.84 -17.93
C VAL A 208 -3.74 13.52 -17.72
N GLN A 209 -3.21 12.46 -18.31
CA GLN A 209 -3.66 11.09 -18.03
C GLN A 209 -2.81 10.49 -16.92
N LEU A 210 -3.45 10.02 -15.86
CA LEU A 210 -2.78 9.38 -14.73
C LEU A 210 -3.44 8.03 -14.40
N PRO A 211 -2.65 6.96 -14.22
CA PRO A 211 -3.17 5.71 -13.67
C PRO A 211 -3.55 5.93 -12.20
N LEU A 212 -4.83 5.72 -11.90
CA LEU A 212 -5.40 5.79 -10.57
C LEU A 212 -5.57 4.38 -10.01
N LEU A 213 -5.15 4.21 -8.77
CA LEU A 213 -5.41 3.03 -7.95
C LEU A 213 -6.55 3.40 -7.01
N LEU A 214 -7.76 2.97 -7.34
CA LEU A 214 -8.94 3.35 -6.57
C LEU A 214 -9.16 2.37 -5.39
N ALA A 215 -9.59 2.91 -4.25
CA ALA A 215 -9.84 2.16 -3.03
C ALA A 215 -10.88 1.06 -3.29
N GLY A 216 -10.54 -0.17 -2.90
CA GLY A 216 -11.38 -1.35 -3.14
C GLY A 216 -11.34 -1.90 -4.57
N GLN A 217 -10.42 -1.42 -5.44
CA GLN A 217 -10.35 -1.85 -6.84
C GLN A 217 -9.08 -2.62 -7.21
N GLN A 218 -9.36 -3.74 -7.90
CA GLN A 218 -8.60 -4.49 -8.90
C GLN A 218 -7.44 -3.80 -9.62
N GLN A 219 -7.88 -2.86 -10.43
CA GLN A 219 -7.23 -2.48 -11.67
C GLN A 219 -7.04 -0.98 -11.66
N GLU A 220 -5.94 -0.56 -12.27
CA GLU A 220 -5.71 0.85 -12.50
C GLU A 220 -6.74 1.41 -13.47
N VAL A 221 -7.27 2.57 -13.10
CA VAL A 221 -8.12 3.36 -13.97
C VAL A 221 -7.26 4.48 -14.52
N LEU A 222 -6.97 4.44 -15.83
CA LEU A 222 -6.33 5.55 -16.49
C LEU A 222 -7.34 6.71 -16.60
N ALA A 223 -7.17 7.73 -15.76
CA ALA A 223 -8.10 8.85 -15.69
C ALA A 223 -7.53 10.10 -16.36
N ASP A 224 -8.37 10.78 -17.13
CA ASP A 224 -8.12 12.08 -17.74
C ASP A 224 -8.49 13.19 -16.77
N LEU A 225 -7.47 13.84 -16.22
CA LEU A 225 -7.57 14.75 -15.08
C LEU A 225 -7.20 16.16 -15.49
N HIS A 226 -8.08 17.11 -15.16
CA HIS A 226 -7.82 18.54 -15.28
C HIS A 226 -6.78 18.98 -14.24
N VAL A 227 -5.69 19.62 -14.65
CA VAL A 227 -4.69 20.20 -13.75
C VAL A 227 -5.24 21.50 -13.19
N ASP A 228 -5.58 21.49 -11.90
CA ASP A 228 -6.32 22.58 -11.23
C ASP A 228 -5.59 22.99 -9.94
N THR A 229 -4.64 23.92 -10.07
CA THR A 229 -3.91 24.47 -8.90
C THR A 229 -4.77 25.36 -8.01
N GLY A 230 -5.96 25.78 -8.48
CA GLY A 230 -7.01 26.42 -7.68
C GLY A 230 -7.83 25.43 -6.84
N MET A 231 -7.59 24.12 -6.95
CA MET A 231 -8.23 23.11 -6.11
C MET A 231 -7.32 22.73 -4.92
N THR A 232 -7.81 22.91 -3.69
CA THR A 232 -7.05 22.68 -2.44
C THR A 232 -6.93 21.20 -2.02
N GLY A 233 -7.56 20.28 -2.74
CA GLY A 233 -7.56 18.84 -2.46
C GLY A 233 -6.43 18.08 -3.18
N TRP A 234 -6.36 16.75 -2.96
CA TRP A 234 -5.44 15.87 -3.68
C TRP A 234 -5.95 15.53 -5.07
N LEU A 235 -7.15 14.96 -5.11
CA LEU A 235 -7.81 14.45 -6.31
C LEU A 235 -9.33 14.65 -6.15
N SER A 236 -10.00 15.01 -7.24
CA SER A 236 -11.46 15.05 -7.32
C SER A 236 -11.89 14.22 -8.53
N LEU A 237 -12.79 13.27 -8.33
CA LEU A 237 -13.28 12.37 -9.37
C LEU A 237 -14.77 12.59 -9.62
N ILE A 238 -15.22 12.29 -10.83
CA ILE A 238 -16.62 12.37 -11.22
C ILE A 238 -17.17 10.93 -11.26
N PRO A 239 -18.05 10.52 -10.34
CA PRO A 239 -18.66 9.19 -10.37
C PRO A 239 -19.33 8.89 -11.72
N GLY A 240 -19.10 7.69 -12.25
CA GLY A 240 -19.66 7.23 -13.53
C GLY A 240 -19.01 7.84 -14.78
N SER A 241 -17.99 8.68 -14.65
CA SER A 241 -17.31 9.32 -15.79
C SER A 241 -16.44 8.37 -16.62
N ALA A 242 -15.97 7.27 -16.03
CA ALA A 242 -15.28 6.18 -16.71
C ALA A 242 -15.54 4.84 -16.02
N ALA A 243 -15.31 3.74 -16.74
CA ALA A 243 -15.30 2.41 -16.15
C ALA A 243 -14.28 2.35 -15.00
N GLY A 244 -14.72 1.89 -13.83
CA GLY A 244 -13.91 1.88 -12.60
C GLY A 244 -14.10 3.13 -11.73
N ILE A 245 -14.52 4.30 -12.23
CA ILE A 245 -14.77 5.46 -11.35
C ILE A 245 -16.19 5.40 -10.80
N GLY A 246 -16.39 4.62 -9.73
CA GLY A 246 -17.66 4.47 -9.04
C GLY A 246 -17.93 5.53 -7.99
N ARG A 247 -19.17 5.56 -7.47
CA ARG A 247 -19.51 6.31 -6.25
C ARG A 247 -18.97 5.54 -5.04
N PRO A 248 -18.27 6.19 -4.09
CA PRO A 248 -17.64 5.50 -2.96
C PRO A 248 -18.67 5.12 -1.87
N GLU A 249 -18.47 3.96 -1.22
CA GLU A 249 -19.27 3.47 -0.08
C GLU A 249 -18.33 2.87 1.00
N PRO A 250 -18.39 3.30 2.28
CA PRO A 250 -19.22 4.36 2.85
C PRO A 250 -18.64 5.75 2.53
N GLY A 251 -19.49 6.67 2.07
CA GLY A 251 -19.09 8.03 1.70
C GLY A 251 -19.26 9.03 2.84
N TRP A 252 -18.19 9.75 3.19
CA TRP A 252 -18.31 10.94 4.02
C TRP A 252 -18.73 12.13 3.16
N VAL A 253 -19.71 12.91 3.59
CA VAL A 253 -20.13 14.12 2.86
C VAL A 253 -19.39 15.32 3.43
N ASN A 254 -18.72 16.08 2.55
CA ASN A 254 -18.14 17.37 2.87
C ASN A 254 -18.69 18.42 1.90
N THR A 255 -19.11 19.58 2.42
CA THR A 255 -19.63 20.69 1.62
C THR A 255 -18.56 21.76 1.46
N GLY A 256 -17.94 21.82 0.29
CA GLY A 256 -17.10 22.93 -0.13
C GLY A 256 -17.94 24.09 -0.68
N ARG A 257 -17.27 25.17 -1.12
CA ARG A 257 -17.89 26.26 -1.87
C ARG A 257 -17.00 26.61 -3.05
N GLY A 258 -17.59 26.86 -4.21
CA GLY A 258 -16.92 27.40 -5.39
C GLY A 258 -17.61 28.66 -5.89
N VAL A 259 -17.24 29.09 -7.09
CA VAL A 259 -17.73 30.33 -7.72
C VAL A 259 -19.25 30.30 -7.94
N GLN A 260 -19.84 29.11 -8.12
CA GLN A 260 -21.28 28.90 -8.27
C GLN A 260 -21.92 28.29 -7.02
N GLY A 261 -21.44 28.63 -5.83
CA GLY A 261 -22.09 28.20 -4.58
C GLY A 261 -21.53 26.91 -3.99
N ASN A 262 -22.36 26.20 -3.23
CA ASN A 262 -21.92 25.03 -2.46
C ASN A 262 -21.57 23.86 -3.38
N ILE A 263 -20.60 23.05 -2.96
CA ILE A 263 -20.18 21.83 -3.66
C ILE A 263 -20.25 20.70 -2.65
N GLU A 264 -21.19 19.76 -2.82
CA GLU A 264 -21.15 18.52 -2.05
C GLU A 264 -20.12 17.55 -2.66
N ASN A 265 -19.25 17.02 -1.79
CA ASN A 265 -18.25 16.04 -2.13
C ASN A 265 -18.45 14.81 -1.26
N LEU A 266 -18.54 13.64 -1.87
CA LEU A 266 -18.30 12.38 -1.17
C LEU A 266 -16.79 12.19 -1.05
N GLN A 267 -16.30 11.87 0.13
CA GLN A 267 -14.88 11.65 0.36
C GLN A 267 -14.60 10.19 0.65
N GLN A 268 -13.50 9.69 0.07
CA GLN A 268 -12.97 8.36 0.33
C GLN A 268 -11.46 8.44 0.48
N PHE A 269 -10.93 7.76 1.49
CA PHE A 269 -9.50 7.49 1.63
C PHE A 269 -9.14 6.17 0.96
N GLY A 270 -7.89 6.01 0.55
CA GLY A 270 -7.39 4.75 -0.02
C GLY A 270 -7.02 4.82 -1.50
N ASN A 271 -7.36 5.91 -2.18
CA ASN A 271 -6.97 6.11 -3.59
C ASN A 271 -5.51 6.55 -3.69
N ALA A 272 -4.81 6.12 -4.74
CA ALA A 272 -3.45 6.52 -5.04
C ALA A 272 -3.26 6.83 -6.54
N VAL A 273 -2.18 7.51 -6.87
CA VAL A 273 -1.76 7.83 -8.25
C VAL A 273 -0.43 7.16 -8.53
N ARG A 274 -0.32 6.42 -9.64
CA ARG A 274 0.97 5.88 -10.10
C ARG A 274 1.70 6.90 -10.97
N LEU A 275 2.98 7.10 -10.68
CA LEU A 275 3.91 7.91 -11.45
C LEU A 275 5.16 7.06 -11.76
N GLY A 276 5.24 6.50 -12.97
CA GLY A 276 6.29 5.54 -13.32
C GLY A 276 6.20 4.27 -12.47
N SER A 277 7.30 3.89 -11.81
CA SER A 277 7.33 2.79 -10.82
C SER A 277 6.81 3.21 -9.44
N GLU A 278 6.75 4.52 -9.19
CA GLU A 278 6.37 5.06 -7.89
C GLU A 278 4.86 5.20 -7.78
N VAL A 279 4.37 5.18 -6.55
CA VAL A 279 2.97 5.43 -6.27
C VAL A 279 2.85 6.41 -5.12
N LEU A 280 2.05 7.43 -5.37
CA LEU A 280 1.73 8.47 -4.42
C LEU A 280 0.34 8.21 -3.85
N GLY A 281 0.28 7.86 -2.57
CA GLY A 281 -0.97 7.59 -1.87
C GLY A 281 -0.76 6.75 -0.59
N PRO A 282 -1.86 6.36 0.06
CA PRO A 282 -3.24 6.68 -0.30
C PRO A 282 -3.64 8.05 0.21
N PHE A 283 -4.40 8.83 -0.54
CA PHE A 283 -4.87 10.13 -0.09
C PHE A 283 -6.39 10.25 -0.14
N MET A 284 -6.90 11.29 0.53
CA MET A 284 -8.31 11.66 0.47
C MET A 284 -8.68 12.14 -0.93
N THR A 285 -9.64 11.45 -1.55
CA THR A 285 -10.22 11.81 -2.85
C THR A 285 -11.64 12.31 -2.67
N ASN A 286 -11.94 13.44 -3.30
CA ASN A 286 -13.30 13.96 -3.40
C ASN A 286 -14.00 13.30 -4.61
N TYR A 287 -15.28 13.03 -4.49
CA TYR A 287 -16.15 12.57 -5.55
C TYR A 287 -17.33 13.54 -5.63
N SER A 288 -17.45 14.27 -6.74
CA SER A 288 -18.47 15.31 -6.90
C SER A 288 -19.15 15.22 -8.27
N ASP A 289 -20.46 15.42 -8.25
CA ASP A 289 -21.31 15.47 -9.45
C ASP A 289 -21.32 16.88 -10.08
N ALA A 290 -20.74 17.89 -9.40
CA ALA A 290 -20.80 19.30 -9.79
C ALA A 290 -19.80 19.64 -10.93
N GLY A 291 -20.33 20.07 -12.09
CA GLY A 291 -19.56 20.76 -13.14
C GLY A 291 -19.09 19.87 -14.30
N THR A 292 -20.02 19.18 -14.96
CA THR A 292 -19.79 18.43 -16.21
C THR A 292 -19.64 19.36 -17.42
N SER A 293 -18.47 19.96 -17.56
CA SER A 293 -18.04 20.55 -18.83
C SER A 293 -16.86 19.75 -19.38
N MET A 294 -17.11 19.06 -20.52
CA MET A 294 -16.11 18.43 -21.40
C MET A 294 -15.58 17.02 -21.08
N GLY A 295 -16.41 16.09 -20.58
CA GLY A 295 -16.10 14.65 -20.62
C GLY A 295 -14.85 14.19 -19.83
N ARG A 296 -14.26 15.07 -19.02
CA ARG A 296 -13.16 14.77 -18.09
C ARG A 296 -13.60 13.80 -17.00
N GLN A 297 -12.65 13.08 -16.40
CA GLN A 297 -12.93 12.11 -15.34
C GLN A 297 -12.64 12.63 -13.92
N GLY A 298 -11.93 13.75 -13.82
CA GLY A 298 -11.60 14.36 -12.54
C GLY A 298 -10.68 15.58 -12.65
N ARG A 299 -10.09 15.95 -11.51
CA ARG A 299 -9.15 17.05 -11.35
C ARG A 299 -7.99 16.65 -10.44
N LEU A 300 -6.79 17.09 -10.82
CA LEU A 300 -5.56 16.99 -10.05
C LEU A 300 -5.37 18.30 -9.27
N GLY A 301 -5.38 18.22 -7.94
CA GLY A 301 -5.34 19.41 -7.08
C GLY A 301 -3.93 19.80 -6.60
N SER A 302 -3.84 20.99 -6.01
CA SER A 302 -2.59 21.62 -5.55
C SER A 302 -1.87 20.81 -4.48
N ARG A 303 -2.60 20.03 -3.66
CA ARG A 303 -2.02 19.25 -2.56
C ARG A 303 -1.25 18.02 -3.02
N LEU A 304 -1.64 17.44 -4.15
CA LEU A 304 -0.86 16.38 -4.78
C LEU A 304 0.37 16.98 -5.48
N LEU A 305 0.19 18.07 -6.23
CA LEU A 305 1.26 18.75 -6.95
C LEU A 305 2.36 19.29 -6.03
N SER A 306 2.01 19.81 -4.84
CA SER A 306 2.97 20.34 -3.86
C SER A 306 3.94 19.29 -3.30
N ARG A 307 3.69 18.00 -3.56
CA ARG A 307 4.65 16.94 -3.24
C ARG A 307 5.91 17.03 -4.10
N PHE A 308 5.86 17.71 -5.24
CA PHE A 308 6.94 17.82 -6.20
C PHE A 308 7.36 19.29 -6.36
N THR A 309 8.58 19.50 -6.86
CA THR A 309 8.83 20.69 -7.67
C THR A 309 8.24 20.40 -9.04
N TYR A 310 7.22 21.15 -9.46
CA TYR A 310 6.49 20.86 -10.69
C TYR A 310 6.55 22.01 -11.70
N THR A 311 6.56 21.66 -12.98
CA THR A 311 6.53 22.61 -14.09
C THR A 311 5.35 22.30 -15.00
N VAL A 312 4.42 23.24 -15.13
CA VAL A 312 3.37 23.18 -16.17
C VAL A 312 3.90 23.91 -17.40
N ASP A 313 4.36 23.15 -18.39
CA ASP A 313 4.91 23.68 -19.64
C ASP A 313 3.85 23.66 -20.74
N TYR A 314 3.14 24.77 -20.88
CA TYR A 314 2.08 24.92 -21.88
C TYR A 314 2.62 24.88 -23.32
N PRO A 315 3.65 25.66 -23.70
CA PRO A 315 4.22 25.59 -25.05
C PRO A 315 4.81 24.21 -25.37
N GLY A 316 5.48 23.60 -24.39
CA GLY A 316 6.09 22.27 -24.50
C GLY A 316 5.12 21.10 -24.34
N LYS A 317 3.85 21.37 -24.01
CA LYS A 317 2.76 20.40 -23.82
C LYS A 317 3.12 19.26 -22.87
N ARG A 318 3.66 19.61 -21.71
CA ARG A 318 4.07 18.63 -20.69
C ARG A 318 3.92 19.17 -19.28
N LEU A 319 3.55 18.29 -18.35
CA LEU A 319 3.69 18.49 -16.92
C LEU A 319 4.92 17.71 -16.45
N ILE A 320 5.83 18.40 -15.79
CA ILE A 320 7.07 17.81 -15.26
C ILE A 320 6.96 17.84 -13.74
N ALA A 321 7.17 16.71 -13.09
CA ALA A 321 7.14 16.59 -11.64
C ALA A 321 8.47 16.00 -11.15
N VAL A 322 9.26 16.80 -10.43
CA VAL A 322 10.55 16.39 -9.87
C VAL A 322 10.34 15.99 -8.42
N PRO A 323 10.62 14.72 -8.05
CA PRO A 323 10.43 14.25 -6.70
C PRO A 323 11.44 14.85 -5.72
N ARG A 324 10.97 15.07 -4.50
CA ARG A 324 11.64 15.54 -3.30
C ARG A 324 11.71 14.38 -2.29
N ALA A 325 12.50 14.54 -1.23
CA ALA A 325 12.71 13.49 -0.22
C ALA A 325 11.42 13.02 0.50
N ASP A 326 10.36 13.82 0.44
CA ASP A 326 9.05 13.56 1.05
C ASP A 326 7.95 13.26 0.03
N SER A 327 8.23 13.27 -1.28
CA SER A 327 7.17 13.16 -2.32
C SER A 327 6.32 11.91 -2.17
N PHE A 328 6.97 10.77 -1.91
CA PHE A 328 6.33 9.46 -1.84
C PHE A 328 6.18 8.93 -0.41
N ARG A 329 6.46 9.77 0.59
CA ARG A 329 6.08 9.41 1.96
C ARG A 329 4.57 9.27 2.00
N ALA A 330 4.09 8.18 2.61
CA ALA A 330 2.67 7.97 2.83
C ALA A 330 2.08 9.25 3.43
N PRO A 331 1.03 9.83 2.82
CA PRO A 331 0.36 10.97 3.42
C PRO A 331 -0.14 10.58 4.82
N GLU A 332 -0.15 11.57 5.71
CA GLU A 332 -0.48 11.38 7.12
C GLU A 332 -1.84 10.69 7.26
N ARG A 333 -1.83 9.56 7.97
CA ARG A 333 -2.87 8.50 7.95
C ARG A 333 -4.04 8.74 8.89
N GLY A 334 -4.09 9.89 9.54
CA GLY A 334 -5.11 10.24 10.51
C GLY A 334 -5.95 11.40 10.01
N TYR A 335 -7.28 11.24 10.00
CA TYR A 335 -8.21 12.35 9.79
C TYR A 335 -9.01 12.63 11.06
N LEU A 336 -8.96 13.88 11.53
CA LEU A 336 -9.81 14.34 12.63
C LEU A 336 -11.22 14.71 12.16
N GLY A 337 -11.50 14.85 10.86
CA GLY A 337 -12.82 15.29 10.40
C GLY A 337 -13.08 16.78 10.50
N LEU A 338 -12.03 17.59 10.59
CA LEU A 338 -12.17 19.05 10.74
C LEU A 338 -11.55 19.78 9.54
N TRP A 339 -12.15 20.92 9.22
CA TRP A 339 -11.58 21.90 8.31
C TRP A 339 -11.75 23.30 8.89
N GLY A 340 -10.72 24.12 8.75
CA GLY A 340 -10.75 25.50 9.24
C GLY A 340 -10.08 26.46 8.28
N VAL A 341 -10.36 27.75 8.49
CA VAL A 341 -9.75 28.86 7.75
C VAL A 341 -8.82 29.69 8.62
N PRO A 342 -7.81 30.32 8.00
CA PRO A 342 -7.00 31.32 8.67
C PRO A 342 -7.85 32.46 9.23
N HIS A 343 -7.49 32.92 10.43
CA HIS A 343 -8.10 34.05 11.14
C HIS A 343 -7.03 34.75 12.00
N GLN A 344 -7.25 36.02 12.39
CA GLN A 344 -6.31 36.75 13.28
C GLN A 344 -5.98 36.02 14.61
N GLY A 345 -6.89 35.15 15.07
CA GLY A 345 -6.72 34.32 16.27
C GLY A 345 -6.15 32.92 16.01
N GLY A 346 -5.66 32.63 14.80
CA GLY A 346 -5.19 31.30 14.40
C GLY A 346 -6.06 30.66 13.32
N MET A 347 -6.69 29.53 13.62
CA MET A 347 -7.64 28.86 12.74
C MET A 347 -9.05 28.90 13.32
N ARG A 348 -10.00 29.35 12.50
CA ARG A 348 -11.44 29.23 12.80
C ARG A 348 -11.98 27.99 12.12
N VAL A 349 -12.55 27.08 12.90
CA VAL A 349 -13.24 25.90 12.38
C VAL A 349 -14.37 26.37 11.46
N TRP A 350 -14.41 25.83 10.25
CA TRP A 350 -15.47 26.13 9.29
C TRP A 350 -16.32 24.89 9.07
N ILE A 351 -15.72 23.70 8.97
CA ILE A 351 -16.46 22.46 8.77
C ILE A 351 -16.02 21.44 9.81
N VAL A 352 -17.00 20.77 10.41
CA VAL A 352 -16.80 19.58 11.23
C VAL A 352 -17.65 18.48 10.63
N GLN A 353 -17.02 17.36 10.33
CA GLN A 353 -17.66 16.21 9.72
C GLN A 353 -18.47 15.44 10.79
N PRO A 354 -19.78 15.23 10.60
CA PRO A 354 -20.57 14.42 11.51
C PRO A 354 -19.99 13.00 11.70
N GLY A 355 -19.91 12.54 12.95
CA GLY A 355 -19.38 11.22 13.33
C GLY A 355 -17.85 11.09 13.29
N SER A 356 -17.13 12.16 12.97
CA SER A 356 -15.66 12.16 12.97
C SER A 356 -15.06 12.32 14.37
N PRO A 357 -13.74 12.03 14.57
CA PRO A 357 -13.09 12.28 15.85
C PRO A 357 -13.25 13.72 16.38
N ALA A 358 -13.28 14.73 15.52
CA ALA A 358 -13.52 16.12 15.91
C ALA A 358 -14.97 16.39 16.31
N ASP A 359 -15.94 15.77 15.64
CA ASP A 359 -17.37 15.87 16.01
C ASP A 359 -17.63 15.18 17.36
N LEU A 360 -17.04 14.00 17.56
CA LEU A 360 -17.06 13.28 18.85
C LEU A 360 -16.35 14.06 19.96
N ALA A 361 -15.34 14.86 19.61
CA ALA A 361 -14.68 15.81 20.51
C ALA A 361 -15.48 17.12 20.72
N GLY A 362 -16.69 17.25 20.14
CA GLY A 362 -17.60 18.38 20.36
C GLY A 362 -17.28 19.64 19.55
N MET A 363 -16.54 19.53 18.45
CA MET A 363 -16.20 20.68 17.61
C MET A 363 -17.38 21.13 16.75
N GLN A 364 -17.48 22.44 16.49
CA GLN A 364 -18.52 23.02 15.64
C GLN A 364 -17.95 24.14 14.74
N PRO A 365 -18.56 24.39 13.57
CA PRO A 365 -18.29 25.58 12.78
C PRO A 365 -18.34 26.86 13.61
N GLY A 366 -17.28 27.66 13.53
CA GLY A 366 -17.12 28.93 14.26
C GLY A 366 -16.21 28.85 15.47
N HIS A 367 -15.89 27.66 15.99
CA HIS A 367 -14.95 27.50 17.09
C HIS A 367 -13.52 27.89 16.71
N TYR A 368 -12.73 28.30 17.70
CA TYR A 368 -11.28 28.44 17.61
C TYR A 368 -10.65 27.32 18.42
N LEU A 369 -9.57 26.73 17.93
CA LEU A 369 -8.91 25.58 18.56
C LEU A 369 -7.67 26.02 19.35
N THR A 370 -7.27 25.21 20.33
CA THR A 370 -5.87 25.06 20.77
C THR A 370 -5.49 23.60 20.55
N VAL A 371 -4.22 23.35 20.21
CA VAL A 371 -3.73 21.99 19.97
C VAL A 371 -2.67 21.68 21.03
N ASP A 372 -2.89 20.62 21.81
CA ASP A 372 -1.97 20.17 22.87
C ASP A 372 -1.55 21.31 23.83
N GLY A 373 -2.51 22.15 24.22
CA GLY A 373 -2.30 23.30 25.11
C GLY A 373 -1.65 24.53 24.47
N GLU A 374 -1.25 24.50 23.19
CA GLU A 374 -0.71 25.65 22.48
C GLU A 374 -1.83 26.47 21.80
N ALA A 375 -1.81 27.79 22.02
CA ALA A 375 -2.74 28.70 21.37
C ALA A 375 -2.48 28.75 19.86
N ILE A 376 -3.50 28.54 19.02
CA ILE A 376 -3.27 28.54 17.56
C ILE A 376 -2.84 29.91 17.03
N SER A 377 -3.18 31.00 17.72
CA SER A 377 -2.67 32.34 17.40
C SER A 377 -1.14 32.45 17.43
N THR A 378 -0.44 31.52 18.10
CA THR A 378 1.03 31.47 18.13
C THR A 378 1.63 30.43 17.18
N MET A 379 0.81 29.54 16.62
CA MET A 379 1.25 28.50 15.69
C MET A 379 1.35 29.03 14.26
N SER A 380 2.40 28.64 13.54
CA SER A 380 2.44 28.80 12.09
C SER A 380 1.42 27.86 11.42
N TRP A 381 0.89 28.23 10.25
CA TRP A 381 -0.03 27.35 9.53
C TRP A 381 0.55 25.95 9.22
N PRO A 382 1.83 25.81 8.80
CA PRO A 382 2.46 24.49 8.69
C PRO A 382 2.47 23.72 10.02
N ALA A 383 2.87 24.34 11.13
CA ALA A 383 2.91 23.69 12.44
C ALA A 383 1.52 23.25 12.92
N LEU A 384 0.50 24.08 12.69
CA LEU A 384 -0.88 23.73 12.98
C LEU A 384 -1.35 22.55 12.12
N HIS A 385 -1.00 22.56 10.84
CA HIS A 385 -1.33 21.48 9.93
C HIS A 385 -0.70 20.16 10.41
N ASP A 386 0.58 20.16 10.76
CA ASP A 386 1.29 19.00 11.29
C ASP A 386 0.70 18.52 12.62
N ALA A 387 0.22 19.44 13.46
CA ALA A 387 -0.42 19.09 14.72
C ALA A 387 -1.78 18.38 14.50
N LEU A 388 -2.56 18.87 13.53
CA LEU A 388 -3.89 18.36 13.16
C LEU A 388 -3.87 17.20 12.16
N ASN A 389 -2.69 16.68 11.83
CA ASN A 389 -2.50 15.44 11.08
C ASN A 389 -1.53 14.51 11.84
N GLY A 390 -1.51 13.23 11.49
CA GLY A 390 -0.58 12.28 12.11
C GLY A 390 -0.87 10.81 11.79
N PRO A 391 -0.13 9.87 12.39
CA PRO A 391 -0.41 8.45 12.24
C PRO A 391 -1.77 8.08 12.87
N PRO A 392 -2.37 6.94 12.48
CA PRO A 392 -3.55 6.43 13.15
C PRO A 392 -3.29 6.30 14.65
N ASN A 393 -4.31 6.53 15.47
CA ASN A 393 -4.24 6.46 16.92
C ASN A 393 -3.39 7.56 17.60
N LYS A 394 -2.78 8.52 16.88
CA LYS A 394 -2.26 9.72 17.54
C LYS A 394 -3.44 10.41 18.26
N ALA A 395 -3.24 10.71 19.53
CA ALA A 395 -4.17 11.48 20.32
C ALA A 395 -3.78 12.95 20.22
N VAL A 396 -4.75 13.83 20.01
CA VAL A 396 -4.57 15.27 19.98
C VAL A 396 -5.59 15.89 20.91
N GLU A 397 -5.14 16.75 21.82
CA GLU A 397 -6.05 17.52 22.64
C GLU A 397 -6.56 18.73 21.87
N LEU A 398 -7.87 18.80 21.67
CA LEU A 398 -8.55 19.91 21.03
C LEU A 398 -9.34 20.69 22.09
N CYS A 399 -9.02 21.97 22.30
CA CYS A 399 -9.80 22.83 23.19
C CYS A 399 -10.54 23.93 22.42
N ARG A 400 -11.70 24.31 22.95
CA ARG A 400 -12.55 25.37 22.37
C ARG A 400 -12.17 26.72 22.99
N ALA A 401 -11.73 27.69 22.18
CA ALA A 401 -11.24 28.99 22.69
C ALA A 401 -12.31 30.09 22.81
N THR A 402 -13.61 29.77 22.62
CA THR A 402 -14.72 30.73 22.81
C THR A 402 -15.24 30.80 24.25
N GLU A 403 -14.67 30.02 25.18
CA GLU A 403 -15.15 29.90 26.57
C GLU A 403 -14.16 30.56 27.55
N VAL A 404 -14.69 31.10 28.66
CA VAL A 404 -13.90 31.72 29.75
C VAL A 404 -13.08 30.65 30.51
N GLU A 405 -13.50 29.38 30.42
CA GLU A 405 -12.77 28.19 30.84
C GLU A 405 -12.70 27.24 29.62
N PRO A 406 -11.51 26.82 29.16
CA PRO A 406 -11.38 26.00 27.95
C PRO A 406 -11.91 24.58 28.19
N ASP A 407 -12.91 24.15 27.41
CA ASP A 407 -13.34 22.75 27.39
C ASP A 407 -12.51 21.96 26.36
N CYS A 408 -11.62 21.13 26.88
CA CYS A 408 -10.70 20.29 26.11
C CYS A 408 -11.24 18.86 25.98
N ARG A 409 -11.08 18.26 24.80
CA ARG A 409 -11.39 16.86 24.52
C ARG A 409 -10.26 16.24 23.70
N ILE A 410 -9.95 14.98 23.99
CA ILE A 410 -8.99 14.21 23.21
C ILE A 410 -9.70 13.68 21.97
N ALA A 411 -9.20 14.04 20.81
CA ALA A 411 -9.59 13.43 19.55
C ALA A 411 -8.47 12.47 19.11
N VAL A 412 -8.85 11.24 18.75
CA VAL A 412 -7.92 10.21 18.30
C VAL A 412 -8.05 10.07 16.79
N PHE A 413 -6.94 10.14 16.07
CA PHE A 413 -6.94 9.91 14.63
C PHE A 413 -7.48 8.51 14.32
N ALA A 414 -8.54 8.45 13.51
CA ALA A 414 -9.13 7.19 13.07
C ALA A 414 -8.14 6.40 12.19
N ASP A 415 -8.14 5.08 12.33
CA ASP A 415 -7.41 4.18 11.43
C ASP A 415 -8.17 4.07 10.12
N ALA A 416 -7.60 4.65 9.05
CA ALA A 416 -8.07 4.40 7.71
C ALA A 416 -7.32 3.18 7.18
N ALA A 417 -8.04 2.24 6.56
CA ALA A 417 -7.44 1.06 5.95
C ALA A 417 -6.19 1.44 5.13
N ALA A 418 -5.06 0.81 5.43
CA ALA A 418 -3.83 0.97 4.67
C ALA A 418 -4.13 0.68 3.19
N PRO A 419 -3.46 1.36 2.24
CA PRO A 419 -3.65 0.98 0.84
C PRO A 419 -3.13 -0.46 0.70
N PRO A 420 -3.71 -1.25 -0.21
CA PRO A 420 -3.07 -2.50 -0.62
C PRO A 420 -1.60 -2.22 -0.98
N ALA A 421 -0.69 -3.04 -0.48
CA ALA A 421 0.74 -2.91 -0.77
C ALA A 421 0.95 -2.97 -2.28
N LEU A 422 1.54 -1.92 -2.85
CA LEU A 422 1.55 -1.73 -4.28
C LEU A 422 2.61 -2.60 -4.91
N LEU A 423 2.11 -3.61 -5.59
CA LEU A 423 2.88 -4.48 -6.42
C LEU A 423 3.52 -3.69 -7.59
N PRO A 424 4.80 -3.93 -7.90
CA PRO A 424 5.43 -3.41 -9.11
C PRO A 424 4.62 -3.80 -10.34
N ALA A 425 4.57 -2.93 -11.34
CA ALA A 425 3.97 -3.28 -12.63
C ALA A 425 4.69 -4.48 -13.23
N GLN A 426 3.94 -5.44 -13.79
CA GLN A 426 4.50 -6.55 -14.56
C GLN A 426 4.96 -6.03 -15.94
N ILE A 427 6.11 -5.36 -15.97
CA ILE A 427 6.83 -5.10 -17.20
C ILE A 427 7.80 -6.26 -17.47
N PRO A 428 8.05 -6.64 -18.74
CA PRO A 428 9.07 -7.62 -19.04
C PRO A 428 10.43 -7.22 -18.46
N VAL A 429 11.15 -8.16 -17.87
CA VAL A 429 12.50 -7.94 -17.33
C VAL A 429 13.48 -8.92 -17.97
N VAL A 430 14.62 -8.42 -18.42
CA VAL A 430 15.75 -9.26 -18.84
C VAL A 430 16.90 -9.06 -17.88
N VAL A 431 17.21 -10.12 -17.12
CA VAL A 431 18.43 -10.18 -16.32
C VAL A 431 19.54 -10.69 -17.21
N ARG A 432 20.65 -9.97 -17.35
CA ARG A 432 21.80 -10.31 -18.21
C ARG A 432 23.04 -10.63 -17.38
N ASN A 433 23.95 -11.43 -17.94
CA ASN A 433 25.25 -11.76 -17.33
C ASN A 433 25.21 -12.40 -15.93
N ALA A 434 24.06 -12.94 -15.51
CA ALA A 434 23.90 -13.60 -14.23
C ALA A 434 24.60 -14.97 -14.23
N SER A 435 25.00 -15.43 -13.04
CA SER A 435 25.23 -16.85 -12.82
C SER A 435 23.93 -17.49 -12.34
N VAL A 436 23.34 -18.38 -13.14
CA VAL A 436 22.08 -19.05 -12.80
C VAL A 436 22.36 -20.30 -11.97
N LEU A 437 21.87 -20.32 -10.74
CA LEU A 437 21.90 -21.49 -9.86
C LEU A 437 20.63 -22.31 -10.10
N ASN A 438 20.79 -23.56 -10.52
CA ASN A 438 19.70 -24.50 -10.69
C ASN A 438 20.06 -25.85 -10.05
N PHE A 439 19.06 -26.67 -9.79
CA PHE A 439 19.22 -27.96 -9.12
C PHE A 439 19.02 -29.11 -10.11
N THR A 440 19.90 -30.11 -10.10
CA THR A 440 19.83 -31.28 -11.00
C THR A 440 20.12 -32.55 -10.22
N GLY A 441 19.18 -33.51 -10.21
CA GLY A 441 19.27 -34.65 -9.29
C GLY A 441 19.28 -34.16 -7.84
N GLU A 442 20.22 -34.64 -7.03
CA GLU A 442 20.45 -34.17 -5.64
C GLU A 442 21.42 -32.97 -5.55
N GLY A 443 22.10 -32.61 -6.64
CA GLY A 443 23.11 -31.56 -6.68
C GLY A 443 22.58 -30.19 -7.10
N ALA A 444 23.48 -29.20 -7.07
CA ALA A 444 23.27 -27.86 -7.61
C ALA A 444 24.32 -27.55 -8.68
N VAL A 445 23.92 -26.77 -9.69
CA VAL A 445 24.76 -26.36 -10.82
C VAL A 445 24.66 -24.85 -10.97
N LEU A 446 25.81 -24.19 -10.97
CA LEU A 446 25.94 -22.76 -11.21
C LEU A 446 26.43 -22.51 -12.65
N GLN A 447 25.61 -21.85 -13.46
CA GLN A 447 25.89 -21.58 -14.87
C GLN A 447 26.17 -20.08 -15.08
N PRO A 448 27.41 -19.65 -15.34
CA PRO A 448 27.74 -18.24 -15.53
C PRO A 448 27.30 -17.71 -16.90
N GLY A 449 27.22 -16.39 -17.02
CA GLY A 449 27.04 -15.68 -18.30
C GLY A 449 25.66 -15.86 -18.92
N GLN A 450 24.65 -16.19 -18.12
CA GLN A 450 23.28 -16.41 -18.59
C GLN A 450 22.48 -15.10 -18.60
N ALA A 451 21.45 -15.09 -19.44
CA ALA A 451 20.34 -14.17 -19.37
C ALA A 451 19.03 -14.90 -19.14
N VAL A 452 18.12 -14.26 -18.40
CA VAL A 452 16.80 -14.75 -18.07
C VAL A 452 15.76 -13.68 -18.42
N LEU A 453 14.82 -14.03 -19.30
CA LEU A 453 13.67 -13.18 -19.64
C LEU A 453 12.48 -13.58 -18.76
N ILE A 454 11.96 -12.61 -18.03
CA ILE A 454 10.77 -12.69 -17.19
C ILE A 454 9.68 -11.86 -17.86
N ALA A 455 8.52 -12.46 -18.13
CA ALA A 455 7.34 -11.74 -18.58
C ALA A 455 6.08 -12.55 -18.30
N GLU A 456 4.97 -11.86 -18.03
CA GLU A 456 3.66 -12.48 -17.79
C GLU A 456 3.70 -13.49 -16.63
N GLY A 457 4.35 -13.13 -15.51
CA GLY A 457 4.48 -14.00 -14.34
C GLY A 457 5.41 -15.21 -14.51
N LYS A 458 6.09 -15.35 -15.67
CA LYS A 458 6.84 -16.57 -16.01
C LYS A 458 8.26 -16.30 -16.47
N ILE A 459 9.09 -17.34 -16.33
CA ILE A 459 10.41 -17.45 -16.95
C ILE A 459 10.19 -17.83 -18.42
N GLN A 460 10.25 -16.85 -19.32
CA GLN A 460 10.02 -17.09 -20.75
C GLN A 460 11.22 -17.68 -21.46
N ARG A 461 12.43 -17.31 -21.03
CA ARG A 461 13.69 -17.75 -21.67
C ARG A 461 14.83 -17.82 -20.66
N VAL A 462 15.68 -18.84 -20.80
CA VAL A 462 16.97 -18.96 -20.10
C VAL A 462 18.02 -19.36 -21.12
N GLY A 463 19.14 -18.64 -21.20
CA GLY A 463 20.22 -19.02 -22.10
C GLY A 463 21.44 -18.10 -22.02
N ALA A 464 22.44 -18.33 -22.88
CA ALA A 464 23.61 -17.46 -22.95
C ALA A 464 23.19 -16.01 -23.20
N THR A 465 23.88 -15.04 -22.58
CA THR A 465 23.44 -13.63 -22.56
C THR A 465 23.14 -13.07 -23.96
N ASP A 466 23.97 -13.37 -24.95
CA ASP A 466 23.81 -12.89 -26.32
C ASP A 466 22.69 -13.58 -27.11
N SER A 467 22.14 -14.69 -26.58
CA SER A 467 21.07 -15.46 -27.22
C SER A 467 19.65 -15.05 -26.79
N VAL A 468 19.52 -14.25 -25.72
CA VAL A 468 18.22 -13.78 -25.21
C VAL A 468 17.94 -12.36 -25.69
N VAL A 469 16.93 -12.23 -26.54
CA VAL A 469 16.49 -10.95 -27.11
C VAL A 469 15.49 -10.29 -26.16
N ALA A 470 15.74 -9.02 -25.80
CA ALA A 470 14.83 -8.26 -24.96
C ALA A 470 13.65 -7.72 -25.78
N PRO A 471 12.40 -7.91 -25.33
CA PRO A 471 11.25 -7.29 -25.97
C PRO A 471 11.27 -5.77 -25.77
N ARG A 472 10.60 -5.04 -26.66
CA ARG A 472 10.55 -3.57 -26.60
C ARG A 472 9.90 -3.11 -25.29
N GLY A 473 10.56 -2.20 -24.56
CA GLY A 473 10.08 -1.70 -23.27
C GLY A 473 10.40 -2.60 -22.09
N ALA A 474 11.17 -3.67 -22.28
CA ALA A 474 11.67 -4.48 -21.17
C ALA A 474 12.67 -3.69 -20.31
N ARG A 475 12.61 -3.91 -18.99
CA ARG A 475 13.66 -3.49 -18.07
C ARG A 475 14.86 -4.42 -18.26
N GLU A 476 16.03 -3.87 -18.54
CA GLU A 476 17.27 -4.64 -18.57
C GLU A 476 18.05 -4.46 -17.27
N VAL A 477 18.54 -5.56 -16.71
CA VAL A 477 19.32 -5.61 -15.48
C VAL A 477 20.64 -6.31 -15.76
N ASP A 478 21.77 -5.61 -15.58
CA ASP A 478 23.09 -6.25 -15.65
C ASP A 478 23.43 -6.88 -14.30
N ALA A 479 23.49 -8.21 -14.26
CA ALA A 479 23.72 -9.03 -13.09
C ALA A 479 25.12 -9.67 -13.10
N LYS A 480 26.09 -9.02 -13.74
CA LYS A 480 27.48 -9.50 -13.77
C LYS A 480 28.03 -9.69 -12.35
N GLY A 481 28.48 -10.91 -12.05
CA GLY A 481 29.01 -11.28 -10.73
C GLY A 481 27.95 -11.60 -9.69
N GLN A 482 26.66 -11.52 -10.04
CA GLN A 482 25.54 -11.86 -9.18
C GLN A 482 24.99 -13.25 -9.53
N VAL A 483 24.25 -13.85 -8.60
CA VAL A 483 23.66 -15.18 -8.75
C VAL A 483 22.15 -15.09 -8.80
N LEU A 484 21.52 -15.68 -9.81
CA LEU A 484 20.07 -15.80 -9.91
C LEU A 484 19.67 -17.22 -9.50
N MET A 485 18.76 -17.36 -8.54
CA MET A 485 18.26 -18.65 -8.06
C MET A 485 16.73 -18.65 -7.90
N PRO A 486 16.08 -19.82 -7.71
CA PRO A 486 14.66 -19.87 -7.38
C PRO A 486 14.34 -19.13 -6.07
N GLY A 487 13.14 -18.57 -5.98
CA GLY A 487 12.58 -17.99 -4.74
C GLY A 487 12.47 -19.03 -3.62
N LEU A 488 12.58 -18.57 -2.37
CA LEU A 488 12.52 -19.45 -1.20
C LEU A 488 11.06 -19.77 -0.84
N VAL A 489 10.85 -20.98 -0.34
CA VAL A 489 9.57 -21.47 0.17
C VAL A 489 9.72 -21.78 1.65
N ASP A 490 8.92 -21.12 2.48
CA ASP A 490 8.81 -21.44 3.91
C ASP A 490 7.70 -22.48 4.12
N MET A 491 8.06 -23.70 4.49
CA MET A 491 7.10 -24.81 4.60
C MET A 491 6.35 -24.87 5.92
N HIS A 492 6.61 -23.96 6.87
CA HIS A 492 5.86 -23.91 8.12
C HIS A 492 5.83 -22.50 8.68
N VAL A 493 4.70 -21.81 8.53
CA VAL A 493 4.47 -20.49 9.13
C VAL A 493 3.10 -20.38 9.78
N HIS A 494 2.92 -19.33 10.55
CA HIS A 494 1.67 -18.90 11.17
C HIS A 494 1.40 -17.43 10.79
N VAL A 495 0.62 -17.22 9.72
CA VAL A 495 0.23 -15.89 9.26
C VAL A 495 -1.01 -15.43 10.01
N TRP A 496 -0.93 -14.25 10.64
CA TRP A 496 -1.99 -13.68 11.47
C TRP A 496 -2.50 -12.34 10.95
N ASP A 497 -1.69 -11.60 10.18
CA ASP A 497 -2.07 -10.31 9.59
C ASP A 497 -1.49 -10.15 8.17
N GLU A 498 -2.17 -9.37 7.34
CA GLU A 498 -1.65 -9.01 6.01
C GLU A 498 -0.36 -8.19 6.07
N ALA A 499 -0.15 -7.46 7.16
CA ALA A 499 1.07 -6.69 7.40
C ALA A 499 2.32 -7.57 7.54
N GLU A 500 2.20 -8.88 7.80
CA GLU A 500 3.36 -9.78 7.90
C GLU A 500 3.87 -10.22 6.51
N LEU A 501 3.01 -10.18 5.49
CA LEU A 501 3.30 -10.69 4.16
C LEU A 501 4.47 -9.97 3.44
N PRO A 502 4.59 -8.62 3.49
CA PRO A 502 5.70 -7.93 2.88
C PRO A 502 7.07 -8.35 3.43
N ALA A 503 7.16 -8.72 4.71
CA ALA A 503 8.42 -9.15 5.33
C ALA A 503 8.95 -10.45 4.69
N TYR A 504 8.08 -11.43 4.43
CA TYR A 504 8.48 -12.66 3.73
C TYR A 504 9.09 -12.36 2.36
N LEU A 505 8.41 -11.56 1.54
CA LEU A 505 8.93 -11.16 0.22
C LEU A 505 10.25 -10.40 0.35
N ALA A 506 10.38 -9.49 1.31
CA ALA A 506 11.60 -8.71 1.48
C ALA A 506 12.83 -9.59 1.77
N TYR A 507 12.67 -10.74 2.42
CA TYR A 507 13.73 -11.71 2.65
C TYR A 507 13.82 -12.81 1.58
N GLY A 508 13.09 -12.66 0.47
CA GLY A 508 13.15 -13.58 -0.67
C GLY A 508 12.30 -14.83 -0.53
N VAL A 509 11.39 -14.87 0.45
CA VAL A 509 10.39 -15.93 0.58
C VAL A 509 9.21 -15.58 -0.32
N THR A 510 9.07 -16.31 -1.43
CA THR A 510 8.05 -16.08 -2.47
C THR A 510 6.83 -16.99 -2.32
N THR A 511 6.93 -18.03 -1.49
CA THR A 511 5.81 -18.92 -1.15
C THR A 511 5.88 -19.30 0.32
N VAL A 512 4.73 -19.40 0.98
CA VAL A 512 4.62 -19.88 2.36
C VAL A 512 3.56 -20.97 2.45
N ARG A 513 3.83 -22.02 3.25
CA ARG A 513 2.83 -22.97 3.70
C ARG A 513 2.39 -22.60 5.11
N ASN A 514 1.23 -21.98 5.23
CA ASN A 514 0.63 -21.65 6.50
C ASN A 514 0.03 -22.90 7.17
N ALA A 515 0.52 -23.19 8.37
CA ALA A 515 0.21 -24.39 9.12
C ALA A 515 -0.78 -24.11 10.27
N SER A 516 -1.61 -23.08 10.16
CA SER A 516 -2.71 -22.82 11.10
C SER A 516 -3.78 -22.01 10.40
N GLY A 517 -4.72 -22.67 9.75
CA GLY A 517 -5.78 -22.01 8.99
C GLY A 517 -6.72 -21.19 9.87
N MET A 518 -7.09 -20.01 9.40
CA MET A 518 -8.11 -19.14 9.98
C MET A 518 -9.01 -18.64 8.85
N PRO A 519 -10.33 -18.42 9.07
CA PRO A 519 -11.27 -18.02 8.03
C PRO A 519 -10.77 -16.95 7.04
N PHE A 520 -10.07 -15.92 7.51
CA PHE A 520 -9.56 -14.83 6.67
C PHE A 520 -8.36 -15.22 5.78
N LEU A 521 -7.70 -16.35 5.99
CA LEU A 521 -6.47 -16.71 5.26
C LEU A 521 -6.74 -17.13 3.81
N LEU A 522 -7.91 -17.69 3.51
CA LEU A 522 -8.29 -17.95 2.12
C LEU A 522 -8.53 -16.64 1.35
N ASP A 523 -9.13 -15.65 2.00
CA ASP A 523 -9.29 -14.30 1.43
C ASP A 523 -7.93 -13.63 1.24
N LEU A 524 -7.01 -13.81 2.20
CA LEU A 524 -5.65 -13.29 2.10
C LEU A 524 -4.87 -13.94 0.94
N ALA A 525 -4.95 -15.26 0.81
CA ALA A 525 -4.33 -16.00 -0.29
C ALA A 525 -4.90 -15.57 -1.66
N ALA A 526 -6.22 -15.39 -1.75
CA ALA A 526 -6.87 -14.88 -2.94
C ALA A 526 -6.43 -13.45 -3.28
N ALA A 527 -6.28 -12.58 -2.28
CA ALA A 527 -5.78 -11.22 -2.46
C ALA A 527 -4.33 -11.20 -2.95
N VAL A 528 -3.44 -12.03 -2.41
CA VAL A 528 -2.07 -12.14 -2.94
C VAL A 528 -2.09 -12.62 -4.39
N THR A 529 -2.84 -13.68 -4.68
CA THR A 529 -2.95 -14.26 -6.04
C THR A 529 -3.51 -13.26 -7.05
N ALA A 530 -4.48 -12.45 -6.64
CA ALA A 530 -5.07 -11.39 -7.46
C ALA A 530 -4.14 -10.18 -7.67
N GLY A 531 -2.99 -10.15 -7.00
CA GLY A 531 -2.07 -9.01 -7.02
C GLY A 531 -2.53 -7.82 -6.17
N HIS A 532 -3.41 -8.05 -5.19
CA HIS A 532 -3.90 -7.03 -4.27
C HIS A 532 -2.99 -6.77 -3.09
N LEU A 533 -2.22 -7.76 -2.68
CA LEU A 533 -1.32 -7.64 -1.54
C LEU A 533 0.06 -8.10 -1.98
N ALA A 534 1.06 -7.31 -1.62
CA ALA A 534 2.45 -7.73 -1.72
C ALA A 534 2.71 -8.79 -0.65
N GLY A 535 2.81 -10.04 -1.09
CA GLY A 535 3.08 -11.17 -0.23
C GLY A 535 3.59 -12.38 -0.99
N PRO A 536 4.15 -13.36 -0.28
CA PRO A 536 4.39 -14.68 -0.83
C PRO A 536 3.07 -15.33 -1.19
N GLU A 537 3.05 -16.18 -2.20
CA GLU A 537 1.90 -17.05 -2.41
C GLU A 537 1.62 -17.89 -1.16
N ILE A 538 0.36 -18.01 -0.78
CA ILE A 538 -0.05 -18.66 0.47
C ILE A 538 -0.74 -19.98 0.16
N VAL A 539 -0.11 -21.08 0.59
CA VAL A 539 -0.75 -22.39 0.69
C VAL A 539 -1.14 -22.60 2.16
N THR A 540 -2.43 -22.63 2.49
CA THR A 540 -2.86 -22.76 3.89
C THR A 540 -3.56 -24.09 4.16
N THR A 541 -3.28 -24.67 5.32
CA THR A 541 -4.16 -25.67 5.91
C THR A 541 -5.46 -25.02 6.39
N GLY A 542 -6.48 -25.82 6.68
CA GLY A 542 -7.57 -25.38 7.54
C GLY A 542 -7.13 -25.23 9.01
N PRO A 543 -8.05 -24.83 9.90
CA PRO A 543 -7.81 -24.82 11.34
C PRO A 543 -7.25 -26.14 11.85
N ILE A 544 -6.38 -26.09 12.85
CA ILE A 544 -5.70 -27.27 13.38
C ILE A 544 -6.73 -28.20 14.02
N LEU A 545 -6.76 -29.48 13.62
CA LEU A 545 -7.59 -30.49 14.25
C LEU A 545 -6.82 -31.13 15.40
N ASN A 546 -7.35 -31.03 16.63
CA ASN A 546 -6.73 -31.60 17.83
C ASN A 546 -7.77 -32.28 18.72
N GLY A 547 -7.34 -33.20 19.58
CA GLY A 547 -8.15 -33.67 20.70
C GLY A 547 -8.11 -32.71 21.90
N ALA A 548 -9.07 -32.85 22.81
CA ALA A 548 -9.02 -32.12 24.08
C ALA A 548 -7.78 -32.53 24.91
N GLY A 549 -7.13 -31.58 25.56
CA GLY A 549 -5.98 -31.85 26.42
C GLY A 549 -5.05 -30.65 26.63
N PRO A 550 -3.91 -30.85 27.32
CA PRO A 550 -3.07 -29.77 27.85
C PRO A 550 -2.35 -28.94 26.78
N ASN A 551 -2.20 -29.44 25.55
CA ASN A 551 -1.62 -28.69 24.43
C ASN A 551 -2.67 -28.12 23.45
N ALA A 552 -3.96 -28.19 23.78
CA ALA A 552 -5.00 -27.57 22.97
C ALA A 552 -4.93 -26.05 23.10
N GLN A 553 -4.95 -25.36 21.96
CA GLN A 553 -4.90 -23.90 21.88
C GLN A 553 -6.24 -23.34 21.39
N LEU A 554 -6.45 -22.04 21.62
CA LEU A 554 -7.71 -21.35 21.33
C LEU A 554 -8.15 -21.43 19.85
N ASN A 555 -7.18 -21.47 18.93
CA ASN A 555 -7.37 -21.58 17.48
C ASN A 555 -7.48 -23.02 16.97
N HIS A 556 -7.48 -24.03 17.85
CA HIS A 556 -7.66 -25.43 17.46
C HIS A 556 -9.15 -25.80 17.42
N VAL A 557 -9.54 -26.56 16.41
CA VAL A 557 -10.84 -27.23 16.39
C VAL A 557 -10.71 -28.54 17.14
N THR A 558 -11.40 -28.62 18.28
CA THR A 558 -11.38 -29.82 19.13
C THR A 558 -12.28 -30.90 18.53
N VAL A 559 -11.70 -32.07 18.22
CA VAL A 559 -12.41 -33.25 17.70
C VAL A 559 -12.07 -34.46 18.58
N ASN A 560 -13.10 -35.05 19.21
CA ASN A 560 -12.91 -36.17 20.15
C ASN A 560 -13.50 -37.48 19.62
N THR A 561 -14.42 -37.42 18.67
CA THR A 561 -15.06 -38.60 18.06
C THR A 561 -14.85 -38.65 16.55
N ALA A 562 -15.03 -39.83 15.95
CA ALA A 562 -15.02 -39.99 14.50
C ALA A 562 -16.06 -39.10 13.78
N ALA A 563 -17.22 -38.86 14.43
CA ALA A 563 -18.26 -37.99 13.88
C ALA A 563 -17.83 -36.52 13.86
N ASP A 564 -17.20 -36.04 14.93
CA ASP A 564 -16.66 -34.67 15.02
C ASP A 564 -15.56 -34.47 13.98
N ALA A 565 -14.64 -35.43 13.90
CA ALA A 565 -13.54 -35.44 12.92
C ALA A 565 -14.06 -35.34 11.48
N ARG A 566 -15.02 -36.19 11.10
CA ARG A 566 -15.63 -36.15 9.76
C ARG A 566 -16.31 -34.81 9.49
N ALA A 567 -17.08 -34.30 10.46
CA ALA A 567 -17.78 -33.03 10.33
C ALA A 567 -16.79 -31.86 10.14
N ALA A 568 -15.71 -31.82 10.91
CA ALA A 568 -14.67 -30.79 10.82
C ALA A 568 -13.96 -30.81 9.46
N VAL A 569 -13.56 -31.98 8.96
CA VAL A 569 -12.92 -32.10 7.63
C VAL A 569 -13.89 -31.66 6.52
N LEU A 570 -15.14 -32.09 6.56
CA LEU A 570 -16.17 -31.68 5.58
C LEU A 570 -16.40 -30.17 5.61
N GLN A 571 -16.42 -29.57 6.80
CA GLN A 571 -16.56 -28.13 6.96
C GLN A 571 -15.36 -27.38 6.37
N GLN A 572 -14.13 -27.80 6.67
CA GLN A 572 -12.93 -27.18 6.09
C GLN A 572 -12.92 -27.31 4.56
N TYR A 573 -13.29 -28.46 4.01
CA TYR A 573 -13.38 -28.66 2.57
C TYR A 573 -14.41 -27.72 1.93
N ALA A 574 -15.58 -27.57 2.55
CA ALA A 574 -16.65 -26.68 2.12
C ALA A 574 -16.25 -25.19 2.18
N GLN A 575 -15.40 -24.82 3.15
CA GLN A 575 -14.82 -23.47 3.25
C GLN A 575 -13.76 -23.19 2.18
N GLY A 576 -13.22 -24.22 1.52
CA GLY A 576 -12.26 -24.08 0.42
C GLY A 576 -10.86 -24.63 0.71
N TYR A 577 -10.59 -25.11 1.93
CA TYR A 577 -9.30 -25.71 2.26
C TYR A 577 -9.08 -27.02 1.52
N ARG A 578 -7.82 -27.32 1.20
CA ARG A 578 -7.40 -28.59 0.55
C ARG A 578 -6.32 -29.34 1.33
N HIS A 579 -5.86 -28.75 2.43
CA HIS A 579 -4.84 -29.29 3.31
C HIS A 579 -5.35 -29.25 4.75
N VAL A 580 -5.15 -30.32 5.50
CA VAL A 580 -5.53 -30.46 6.91
C VAL A 580 -4.27 -30.56 7.75
N LYS A 581 -4.23 -29.80 8.86
CA LYS A 581 -3.22 -30.00 9.90
C LYS A 581 -3.80 -30.80 11.07
N VAL A 582 -3.11 -31.87 11.45
CA VAL A 582 -3.40 -32.68 12.65
C VAL A 582 -2.44 -32.35 13.80
N TYR A 583 -2.86 -32.64 15.02
CA TYR A 583 -2.12 -32.33 16.24
C TYR A 583 -2.18 -33.47 17.28
N SER A 584 -1.33 -33.40 18.30
CA SER A 584 -0.93 -34.57 19.10
C SER A 584 -2.05 -35.25 19.89
N ASN A 585 -3.04 -34.54 20.43
CA ASN A 585 -4.03 -35.14 21.36
C ASN A 585 -5.12 -35.96 20.68
N LEU A 586 -5.12 -36.11 19.36
CA LEU A 586 -6.16 -36.83 18.64
C LEU A 586 -6.23 -38.30 19.10
N GLY A 587 -7.43 -38.75 19.47
CA GLY A 587 -7.69 -40.17 19.73
C GLY A 587 -7.68 -40.99 18.44
N PRO A 588 -7.44 -42.31 18.52
CA PRO A 588 -7.35 -43.19 17.34
C PRO A 588 -8.56 -43.07 16.41
N GLU A 589 -9.78 -43.15 16.95
CA GLU A 589 -11.02 -43.09 16.15
C GLU A 589 -11.20 -41.75 15.41
N ALA A 590 -10.81 -40.64 16.04
CA ALA A 590 -10.89 -39.32 15.43
C ALA A 590 -9.82 -39.18 14.33
N TYR A 591 -8.60 -39.65 14.58
CA TYR A 591 -7.51 -39.59 13.62
C TYR A 591 -7.78 -40.45 12.38
N GLU A 592 -8.20 -41.71 12.57
CA GLU A 592 -8.60 -42.59 11.46
C GLU A 592 -9.73 -41.98 10.61
N ALA A 593 -10.71 -41.35 11.26
CA ALA A 593 -11.80 -40.67 10.55
C ALA A 593 -11.33 -39.45 9.76
N ILE A 594 -10.33 -38.69 10.26
CA ILE A 594 -9.70 -37.60 9.52
C ILE A 594 -9.03 -38.17 8.26
N LEU A 595 -8.17 -39.18 8.39
CA LEU A 595 -7.45 -39.80 7.28
C LEU A 595 -8.41 -40.36 6.21
N ALA A 596 -9.45 -41.08 6.65
CA ALA A 596 -10.44 -41.63 5.73
C ALA A 596 -11.20 -40.53 4.97
N THR A 597 -11.64 -39.48 5.68
CA THR A 597 -12.42 -38.40 5.07
C THR A 597 -11.57 -37.53 4.14
N THR A 598 -10.32 -37.25 4.48
CA THR A 598 -9.42 -36.49 3.61
C THR A 598 -9.07 -37.27 2.35
N ALA A 599 -8.86 -38.59 2.45
CA ALA A 599 -8.67 -39.47 1.30
C ALA A 599 -9.89 -39.48 0.37
N GLU A 600 -11.11 -39.54 0.91
CA GLU A 600 -12.36 -39.45 0.12
C GLU A 600 -12.47 -38.13 -0.67
N LEU A 601 -11.95 -37.04 -0.11
CA LEU A 601 -12.05 -35.69 -0.68
C LEU A 601 -10.83 -35.27 -1.52
N GLY A 602 -9.79 -36.10 -1.56
CA GLY A 602 -8.51 -35.75 -2.21
C GLY A 602 -7.77 -34.60 -1.50
N MET A 603 -7.94 -34.46 -0.19
CA MET A 603 -7.19 -33.51 0.64
C MET A 603 -5.89 -34.14 1.13
N THR A 604 -4.91 -33.30 1.47
CA THR A 604 -3.66 -33.77 2.10
C THR A 604 -3.68 -33.57 3.61
N VAL A 605 -2.90 -34.38 4.34
CA VAL A 605 -2.75 -34.26 5.80
C VAL A 605 -1.29 -34.05 6.15
N MET A 606 -1.00 -33.12 7.06
CA MET A 606 0.32 -32.88 7.63
C MET A 606 0.20 -32.45 9.09
N GLY A 607 1.31 -32.32 9.81
CA GLY A 607 1.30 -31.70 11.13
C GLY A 607 2.19 -32.40 12.15
N HIS A 608 1.82 -32.25 13.41
CA HIS A 608 2.45 -33.02 14.48
C HIS A 608 1.99 -34.48 14.37
N THR A 609 2.81 -35.40 14.85
CA THR A 609 2.40 -36.80 14.91
C THR A 609 1.34 -37.00 15.99
N PRO A 610 0.15 -37.54 15.67
CA PRO A 610 -0.88 -37.84 16.66
C PRO A 610 -0.42 -38.94 17.62
N GLU A 611 -0.56 -38.69 18.91
CA GLU A 611 0.00 -39.56 19.96
C GLU A 611 -1.06 -40.10 20.93
N GLY A 612 -2.27 -39.53 20.86
CA GLY A 612 -3.41 -39.85 21.71
C GLY A 612 -3.68 -38.80 22.81
N PRO A 613 -4.84 -38.90 23.50
CA PRO A 613 -5.20 -37.97 24.56
C PRO A 613 -4.18 -37.96 25.70
N ARG A 614 -3.83 -36.76 26.17
CA ARG A 614 -2.93 -36.55 27.30
C ARG A 614 -3.61 -35.90 28.49
N HIS A 615 -3.11 -36.25 29.68
CA HIS A 615 -3.51 -35.67 30.96
C HIS A 615 -2.24 -35.31 31.74
N ASP A 616 -2.34 -34.32 32.62
CA ASP A 616 -1.22 -33.90 33.47
C ASP A 616 -0.64 -35.10 34.25
N GLY A 617 0.68 -35.27 34.18
CA GLY A 617 1.39 -36.30 34.93
C GLY A 617 1.45 -37.68 34.28
N ILE A 618 1.11 -37.85 32.98
CA ILE A 618 1.48 -39.07 32.24
C ILE A 618 2.99 -39.01 31.93
N PRO A 619 3.83 -39.88 32.53
CA PRO A 619 5.27 -39.87 32.26
C PRO A 619 5.54 -40.39 30.84
N SER A 620 6.65 -39.95 30.24
CA SER A 620 7.22 -40.50 29.00
C SER A 620 7.49 -42.02 29.04
N GLU A 621 7.36 -42.63 30.21
CA GLU A 621 7.51 -44.07 30.45
C GLU A 621 6.29 -44.90 30.01
N ARG A 622 5.13 -44.29 29.77
CA ARG A 622 3.97 -45.01 29.21
C ARG A 622 3.99 -44.96 27.68
N PRO A 623 3.74 -46.08 26.98
CA PRO A 623 3.56 -46.06 25.54
C PRO A 623 2.48 -45.07 25.12
N PHE A 624 2.72 -44.40 23.99
CA PHE A 624 1.72 -43.56 23.33
C PHE A 624 0.54 -44.42 22.86
N VAL A 625 -0.66 -43.82 22.83
CA VAL A 625 -1.89 -44.55 22.46
C VAL A 625 -1.86 -44.89 20.98
N ILE A 626 -1.40 -43.95 20.17
CA ILE A 626 -1.05 -44.15 18.76
C ILE A 626 0.47 -44.27 18.75
N PRO A 627 1.05 -45.43 18.41
CA PRO A 627 2.50 -45.57 18.27
C PRO A 627 3.06 -44.76 17.09
N PHE A 628 4.29 -44.25 17.20
CA PHE A 628 4.90 -43.45 16.14
C PHE A 628 5.07 -44.20 14.81
N ASP A 629 5.38 -45.50 14.87
CA ASP A 629 5.60 -46.33 13.67
C ASP A 629 4.33 -46.48 12.83
N THR A 630 3.14 -46.44 13.44
CA THR A 630 1.88 -46.49 12.67
C THR A 630 1.65 -45.20 11.88
N VAL A 631 2.12 -44.05 12.39
CA VAL A 631 1.98 -42.74 11.71
C VAL A 631 2.75 -42.71 10.39
N LEU A 632 3.82 -43.50 10.26
CA LEU A 632 4.62 -43.58 9.03
C LEU A 632 3.84 -44.18 7.85
N ASP A 633 2.84 -45.03 8.12
CA ASP A 633 2.00 -45.66 7.09
C ASP A 633 0.83 -44.75 6.65
N ASP A 634 0.57 -43.64 7.36
CA ASP A 634 -0.61 -42.80 7.18
C ASP A 634 -0.48 -41.76 6.05
N ARG A 635 0.63 -41.79 5.31
CA ARG A 635 0.89 -40.98 4.11
C ARG A 635 0.74 -39.47 4.33
N LEU A 636 1.22 -38.98 5.47
CA LEU A 636 1.33 -37.55 5.73
C LEU A 636 2.20 -36.88 4.65
N THR A 637 1.81 -35.70 4.17
CA THR A 637 2.64 -34.94 3.22
C THR A 637 3.90 -34.39 3.87
N SER A 638 3.90 -34.21 5.18
CA SER A 638 5.10 -34.02 6.00
C SER A 638 4.79 -34.19 7.49
N ILE A 639 5.80 -34.65 8.23
CA ILE A 639 5.85 -34.56 9.69
C ILE A 639 6.52 -33.24 10.07
N GLU A 640 5.91 -32.50 10.98
CA GLU A 640 6.43 -31.22 11.44
C GLU A 640 7.16 -31.35 12.78
N HIS A 641 8.21 -30.54 12.90
CA HIS A 641 9.05 -30.37 14.08
C HIS A 641 9.86 -31.63 14.42
N VAL A 642 11.19 -31.48 14.40
CA VAL A 642 12.08 -32.56 14.84
C VAL A 642 11.86 -32.91 16.31
N GLU A 643 11.42 -31.94 17.10
CA GLU A 643 10.99 -32.15 18.49
C GLU A 643 9.86 -33.17 18.58
N SER A 644 8.83 -33.10 17.72
CA SER A 644 7.72 -34.07 17.72
C SER A 644 8.21 -35.50 17.46
N ILE A 645 9.27 -35.66 16.65
CA ILE A 645 9.86 -36.98 16.36
C ILE A 645 10.65 -37.49 17.58
N VAL A 646 11.42 -36.62 18.25
CA VAL A 646 12.16 -36.99 19.45
C VAL A 646 11.20 -37.32 20.61
N TRP A 647 10.17 -36.51 20.78
CA TRP A 647 9.13 -36.73 21.77
C TRP A 647 8.38 -38.03 21.48
N HIS A 648 7.72 -38.16 20.33
CA HIS A 648 6.83 -39.28 20.04
C HIS A 648 7.58 -40.57 19.68
N GLY A 649 8.58 -40.49 18.80
CA GLY A 649 9.35 -41.64 18.34
C GLY A 649 10.37 -42.16 19.36
N LEU A 650 10.95 -41.27 20.18
CA LEU A 650 11.97 -41.66 21.17
C LEU A 650 11.52 -41.48 22.62
N GLY A 651 10.29 -41.03 22.90
CA GLY A 651 9.84 -40.78 24.27
C GLY A 651 10.71 -39.75 24.99
N GLU A 652 11.10 -38.67 24.29
CA GLU A 652 11.99 -37.59 24.75
C GLU A 652 13.45 -38.03 25.02
N ARG A 653 13.83 -39.26 24.69
CA ARG A 653 15.19 -39.76 24.94
C ARG A 653 16.17 -39.15 23.95
N LEU A 654 17.20 -38.47 24.48
CA LEU A 654 18.34 -37.96 23.70
C LEU A 654 19.34 -39.08 23.34
N ASP A 655 18.88 -40.11 22.64
CA ASP A 655 19.66 -41.27 22.18
C ASP A 655 19.91 -41.20 20.67
N GLU A 656 21.15 -40.85 20.30
CA GLU A 656 21.55 -40.65 18.91
C GLU A 656 21.49 -41.94 18.08
N ALA A 657 21.82 -43.09 18.66
CA ALA A 657 21.80 -44.36 17.96
C ALA A 657 20.36 -44.86 17.71
N ALA A 658 19.44 -44.56 18.64
CA ALA A 658 18.01 -44.77 18.41
C ALA A 658 17.47 -43.81 17.34
N MET A 659 17.81 -42.52 17.42
CA MET A 659 17.38 -41.50 16.45
C MET A 659 17.81 -41.83 15.02
N CYS A 660 19.08 -42.21 14.82
CA CYS A 660 19.57 -42.58 13.50
C CYS A 660 18.95 -43.87 12.93
N ARG A 661 18.47 -44.79 13.79
CA ARG A 661 17.67 -45.94 13.33
C ARG A 661 16.27 -45.51 12.92
N LEU A 662 15.62 -44.70 13.76
CA LEU A 662 14.30 -44.15 13.45
C LEU A 662 14.30 -43.33 12.16
N ALA A 663 15.38 -42.59 11.88
CA ALA A 663 15.57 -41.87 10.63
C ALA A 663 15.56 -42.78 9.39
N VAL A 664 16.11 -44.00 9.50
CA VAL A 664 16.05 -45.00 8.42
C VAL A 664 14.62 -45.49 8.22
N ASP A 665 13.86 -45.68 9.30
CA ASP A 665 12.45 -46.09 9.22
C ASP A 665 11.60 -44.99 8.55
N ILE A 666 11.80 -43.72 8.93
CA ILE A 666 11.14 -42.55 8.32
C ILE A 666 11.51 -42.45 6.82
N ALA A 667 12.78 -42.63 6.47
CA ALA A 667 13.22 -42.62 5.07
C ALA A 667 12.59 -43.77 4.27
N GLY A 668 12.48 -44.96 4.87
CA GLY A 668 11.83 -46.12 4.25
C GLY A 668 10.33 -45.92 3.99
N ALA A 669 9.67 -45.06 4.76
CA ALA A 669 8.27 -44.68 4.59
C ALA A 669 8.06 -43.54 3.57
N ASP A 670 9.13 -42.91 3.07
CA ASP A 670 9.09 -41.77 2.13
C ASP A 670 8.26 -40.58 2.66
N VAL A 671 8.33 -40.32 3.97
CA VAL A 671 7.63 -39.21 4.62
C VAL A 671 8.58 -38.01 4.78
N PRO A 672 8.29 -36.85 4.17
CA PRO A 672 9.09 -35.65 4.35
C PRO A 672 9.04 -35.11 5.78
N VAL A 673 10.08 -34.40 6.21
CA VAL A 673 10.16 -33.78 7.55
C VAL A 673 10.51 -32.31 7.44
N THR A 674 9.79 -31.46 8.17
CA THR A 674 10.15 -30.04 8.40
C THR A 674 10.73 -29.90 9.82
N PRO A 675 12.05 -29.76 10.01
CA PRO A 675 12.65 -29.78 11.34
C PRO A 675 12.28 -28.61 12.25
N THR A 676 12.12 -27.40 11.69
CA THR A 676 11.84 -26.14 12.39
C THR A 676 12.77 -25.91 13.59
N LEU A 677 14.08 -26.07 13.38
CA LEU A 677 15.10 -25.91 14.42
C LEU A 677 15.08 -24.50 15.03
N VAL A 678 14.79 -23.49 14.21
CA VAL A 678 14.78 -22.08 14.60
C VAL A 678 13.82 -21.78 15.75
N ALA A 679 12.68 -22.47 15.84
CA ALA A 679 11.71 -22.25 16.92
C ALA A 679 12.33 -22.53 18.29
N HIS A 680 12.94 -23.70 18.48
CA HIS A 680 13.63 -24.04 19.73
C HIS A 680 14.93 -23.26 19.93
N HIS A 681 15.63 -22.94 18.84
CA HIS A 681 16.82 -22.09 18.88
C HIS A 681 16.51 -20.72 19.50
N ASN A 682 15.43 -20.09 19.06
CA ASN A 682 14.98 -18.80 19.54
C ASN A 682 14.46 -18.85 20.98
N LEU A 683 13.69 -19.88 21.34
CA LEU A 683 13.26 -20.08 22.74
C LEU A 683 14.45 -20.27 23.69
N LEU A 684 15.52 -20.95 23.25
CA LEU A 684 16.77 -21.03 24.02
C LEU A 684 17.45 -19.67 24.16
N ARG A 685 17.46 -18.84 23.11
CA ARG A 685 18.01 -17.47 23.20
C ARG A 685 17.22 -16.61 24.18
N VAL A 686 15.90 -16.75 24.22
CA VAL A 686 15.04 -16.12 25.24
C VAL A 686 15.44 -16.60 26.64
N ALA A 687 15.52 -17.91 26.88
CA ALA A 687 15.91 -18.47 28.17
C ALA A 687 17.33 -18.05 28.62
N ARG A 688 18.31 -18.03 27.69
CA ARG A 688 19.70 -17.63 27.98
C ARG A 688 19.85 -16.14 28.29
N SER A 689 18.97 -15.31 27.73
CA SER A 689 19.04 -13.86 27.84
C SER A 689 18.10 -13.28 28.89
N ASP A 690 17.38 -14.13 29.63
CA ASP A 690 16.34 -13.72 30.59
C ASP A 690 15.32 -12.78 29.94
N GLY A 691 14.83 -13.17 28.75
CA GLY A 691 13.86 -12.39 27.97
C GLY A 691 14.44 -11.24 27.14
N ASN A 692 15.69 -10.83 27.32
CA ASN A 692 16.25 -9.70 26.57
C ASN A 692 16.28 -9.91 25.05
N TYR A 693 16.32 -11.16 24.57
CA TYR A 693 16.25 -11.49 23.13
C TYR A 693 14.91 -11.11 22.46
N LEU A 694 13.87 -10.82 23.25
CA LEU A 694 12.60 -10.28 22.76
C LEU A 694 12.78 -8.83 22.23
N GLN A 695 13.82 -8.13 22.65
CA GLN A 695 14.12 -6.76 22.23
C GLN A 695 15.17 -6.76 21.12
N ARG A 696 14.80 -7.25 19.93
CA ARG A 696 15.69 -7.29 18.75
C ARG A 696 15.00 -6.80 17.48
N PRO A 697 15.76 -6.39 16.45
CA PRO A 697 15.19 -5.98 15.17
C PRO A 697 14.28 -7.06 14.57
N GLY A 698 13.14 -6.64 14.01
CA GLY A 698 12.19 -7.52 13.36
C GLY A 698 11.12 -8.09 14.29
N VAL A 699 11.27 -8.06 15.61
CA VAL A 699 10.17 -8.42 16.54
C VAL A 699 9.00 -7.46 16.40
N ASP A 700 9.30 -6.22 16.06
CA ASP A 700 8.35 -5.21 15.63
C ASP A 700 7.70 -5.53 14.28
N THR A 701 7.94 -6.71 13.67
CA THR A 701 7.22 -7.31 12.51
C THR A 701 6.17 -8.39 12.87
N LEU A 702 6.07 -8.82 14.14
CA LEU A 702 5.08 -9.81 14.63
C LEU A 702 3.69 -9.23 14.93
N ASN A 703 2.61 -9.95 14.60
CA ASN A 703 1.26 -9.52 14.97
C ASN A 703 1.14 -9.07 16.46
N PRO A 704 0.67 -7.84 16.75
CA PRO A 704 0.74 -7.27 18.08
C PRO A 704 -0.25 -7.91 19.05
N PHE A 705 -1.38 -8.42 18.54
CA PHE A 705 -2.35 -9.14 19.35
C PHE A 705 -1.82 -10.52 19.74
N ILE A 706 -1.19 -11.23 18.80
CA ILE A 706 -0.53 -12.51 19.09
C ILE A 706 0.62 -12.32 20.08
N ALA A 707 1.47 -11.30 19.89
CA ALA A 707 2.54 -10.97 20.83
C ALA A 707 2.01 -10.62 22.24
N GLN A 708 0.81 -10.05 22.34
CA GLN A 708 0.12 -9.83 23.62
C GLN A 708 -0.37 -11.16 24.23
N MET A 709 -1.00 -12.03 23.43
CA MET A 709 -1.46 -13.34 23.87
C MET A 709 -0.31 -14.27 24.32
N GLU A 710 0.87 -14.15 23.72
CA GLU A 710 2.05 -14.96 24.04
C GLU A 710 2.87 -14.44 25.25
N GLN A 711 2.48 -13.34 25.91
CA GLN A 711 3.23 -12.84 27.08
C GLN A 711 3.43 -13.88 28.22
N PRO A 712 2.43 -14.72 28.58
CA PRO A 712 2.63 -15.78 29.57
C PRO A 712 3.65 -16.83 29.10
N LEU A 713 3.63 -17.15 27.81
CA LEU A 713 4.56 -18.08 27.18
C LEU A 713 5.99 -17.51 27.22
N TYR A 714 6.19 -16.24 26.88
CA TYR A 714 7.50 -15.58 26.97
C TYR A 714 8.05 -15.56 28.39
N SER A 715 7.18 -15.31 29.37
CA SER A 715 7.53 -15.36 30.81
C SER A 715 7.93 -16.77 31.23
N PHE A 716 7.17 -17.79 30.81
CA PHE A 716 7.52 -19.19 31.05
C PHE A 716 8.90 -19.52 30.48
N TRP A 717 9.17 -19.20 29.22
CA TRP A 717 10.44 -19.52 28.56
C TRP A 717 11.64 -18.76 29.12
N SER A 718 11.45 -17.51 29.53
CA SER A 718 12.50 -16.73 30.20
C SER A 718 12.92 -17.38 31.53
N SER A 719 11.99 -18.06 32.21
CA SER A 719 12.27 -18.77 33.46
C SER A 719 12.88 -20.18 33.29
N GLN A 720 12.93 -20.72 32.06
CA GLN A 720 13.38 -22.09 31.83
C GLN A 720 14.90 -22.24 31.99
N PRO A 721 15.39 -23.38 32.55
CA PRO A 721 16.83 -23.65 32.62
C PRO A 721 17.48 -23.73 31.23
N ALA A 722 18.31 -22.75 30.88
CA ALA A 722 19.00 -22.70 29.60
C ALA A 722 19.90 -23.93 29.33
N THR A 723 20.42 -24.59 30.37
CA THR A 723 21.25 -25.80 30.24
C THR A 723 20.46 -26.99 29.69
N TYR A 724 19.24 -27.22 30.20
CA TYR A 724 18.35 -28.28 29.70
C TYR A 724 17.99 -28.06 28.23
N ARG A 725 17.64 -26.81 27.88
CA ARG A 725 17.26 -26.44 26.51
C ARG A 725 18.43 -26.51 25.53
N ALA A 726 19.64 -26.15 25.96
CA ALA A 726 20.84 -26.30 25.14
C ALA A 726 21.16 -27.76 24.82
N GLN A 727 20.86 -28.70 25.72
CA GLN A 727 21.04 -30.13 25.45
C GLN A 727 20.06 -30.63 24.39
N HIS A 728 18.80 -30.20 24.45
CA HIS A 728 17.76 -30.58 23.48
C HIS A 728 18.05 -30.00 22.10
N GLU A 729 18.38 -28.71 22.02
CA GLU A 729 18.78 -28.06 20.76
C GLU A 729 19.97 -28.78 20.10
N ALA A 730 21.02 -29.10 20.87
CA ALA A 730 22.17 -29.84 20.35
C ALA A 730 21.77 -31.23 19.84
N PHE A 731 20.78 -31.87 20.47
CA PHE A 731 20.25 -33.15 20.00
C PHE A 731 19.37 -32.99 18.76
N TYR A 732 18.56 -31.94 18.64
CA TYR A 732 17.75 -31.66 17.46
C TYR A 732 18.60 -31.45 16.21
N LEU A 733 19.74 -30.78 16.33
CA LEU A 733 20.72 -30.69 15.24
C LEU A 733 21.22 -32.09 14.79
N LYS A 734 21.55 -32.96 15.75
CA LYS A 734 21.97 -34.35 15.45
C LYS A 734 20.84 -35.19 14.85
N ALA A 735 19.62 -35.02 15.35
CA ALA A 735 18.45 -35.70 14.82
C ALA A 735 18.20 -35.32 13.36
N THR A 736 18.32 -34.03 13.02
CA THR A 736 18.24 -33.55 11.64
C THR A 736 19.37 -34.10 10.75
N ASP A 737 20.59 -34.22 11.25
CA ASP A 737 21.70 -34.90 10.52
C ASP A 737 21.40 -36.39 10.28
N CYS A 738 20.88 -37.10 11.27
CA CYS A 738 20.43 -38.49 11.12
C CYS A 738 19.37 -38.62 10.02
N LEU A 739 18.34 -37.75 10.02
CA LEU A 739 17.29 -37.72 8.99
C LEU A 739 17.88 -37.49 7.60
N TYR A 740 18.75 -36.48 7.47
CA TYR A 740 19.41 -36.19 6.20
C TYR A 740 20.24 -37.37 5.68
N ARG A 741 21.09 -37.97 6.52
CA ARG A 741 21.96 -39.09 6.12
C ARG A 741 21.19 -40.36 5.80
N ALA A 742 20.01 -40.55 6.40
CA ALA A 742 19.11 -41.64 6.07
C ALA A 742 18.39 -41.46 4.73
N GLY A 743 18.44 -40.26 4.13
CA GLY A 743 17.78 -39.96 2.86
C GLY A 743 16.36 -39.41 3.02
N VAL A 744 15.97 -38.95 4.22
CA VAL A 744 14.67 -38.30 4.42
C VAL A 744 14.62 -36.99 3.61
N THR A 745 13.51 -36.76 2.90
CA THR A 745 13.27 -35.47 2.24
C THR A 745 13.05 -34.39 3.29
N LEU A 746 14.05 -33.54 3.49
CA LEU A 746 13.96 -32.42 4.42
C LEU A 746 13.39 -31.16 3.74
N LEU A 747 12.56 -30.44 4.51
CA LEU A 747 11.94 -29.17 4.18
C LEU A 747 12.44 -28.08 5.14
N ALA A 748 12.56 -26.84 4.66
CA ALA A 748 12.83 -25.69 5.53
C ALA A 748 11.51 -25.05 5.96
N GLY A 749 11.34 -24.84 7.27
CA GLY A 749 10.19 -24.14 7.83
C GLY A 749 10.59 -23.38 9.09
N SER A 750 10.03 -22.19 9.30
CA SER A 750 10.50 -21.29 10.34
C SER A 750 9.62 -21.22 11.59
N ASP A 751 8.38 -21.68 11.50
CA ASP A 751 7.34 -21.46 12.49
C ASP A 751 7.14 -19.96 12.79
N ALA A 752 7.36 -19.10 11.78
CA ALA A 752 7.27 -17.65 11.89
C ALA A 752 5.85 -17.16 12.17
N GLY A 753 5.75 -16.10 12.98
CA GLY A 753 4.48 -15.51 13.44
C GLY A 753 4.07 -15.93 14.85
N ILE A 754 4.78 -16.90 15.45
CA ILE A 754 4.65 -17.31 16.86
C ILE A 754 6.04 -17.54 17.48
N PHE A 755 6.13 -17.79 18.78
CA PHE A 755 7.40 -18.09 19.49
C PHE A 755 8.54 -17.08 19.22
N ILE A 756 8.18 -15.82 18.98
CA ILE A 756 9.08 -14.75 18.52
C ILE A 756 9.87 -15.04 17.24
N ASN A 757 9.44 -16.00 16.41
CA ASN A 757 10.00 -16.26 15.09
C ASN A 757 9.50 -15.20 14.09
N VAL A 758 10.42 -14.44 13.52
CA VAL A 758 10.15 -13.23 12.76
C VAL A 758 9.84 -13.59 11.29
N PRO A 759 8.71 -13.13 10.72
CA PRO A 759 8.36 -13.32 9.31
C PRO A 759 9.50 -13.05 8.34
N GLY A 760 9.72 -14.00 7.42
CA GLY A 760 10.79 -13.95 6.42
C GLY A 760 12.17 -14.30 6.95
N VAL A 761 12.73 -13.51 7.88
CA VAL A 761 14.13 -13.67 8.32
C VAL A 761 14.36 -14.99 9.08
N SER A 762 13.36 -15.49 9.81
CA SER A 762 13.51 -16.76 10.54
C SER A 762 13.65 -17.98 9.62
N LEU A 763 13.21 -17.92 8.36
CA LEU A 763 13.56 -18.98 7.40
C LEU A 763 15.07 -18.99 7.12
N LEU A 764 15.70 -17.82 7.03
CA LEU A 764 17.15 -17.73 6.80
C LEU A 764 17.94 -18.28 7.99
N ASP A 765 17.47 -18.00 9.20
CA ASP A 765 18.02 -18.60 10.42
C ASP A 765 17.86 -20.15 10.41
N GLU A 766 16.71 -20.67 9.94
CA GLU A 766 16.52 -22.12 9.76
C GLU A 766 17.52 -22.71 8.76
N LEU A 767 17.77 -22.05 7.62
CA LEU A 767 18.75 -22.53 6.63
C LEU A 767 20.17 -22.60 7.20
N GLU A 768 20.58 -21.59 7.98
CA GLU A 768 21.87 -21.59 8.70
C GLU A 768 21.93 -22.71 9.76
N LEU A 769 20.83 -23.01 10.43
CA LEU A 769 20.74 -24.12 11.40
C LEU A 769 20.78 -25.49 10.72
N LEU A 770 20.14 -25.64 9.56
CA LEU A 770 20.24 -26.85 8.73
C LEU A 770 21.70 -27.09 8.28
N GLN A 771 22.41 -26.03 7.87
CA GLN A 771 23.85 -26.13 7.57
C GLN A 771 24.65 -26.51 8.81
N THR A 772 24.34 -25.92 9.97
CA THR A 772 24.96 -26.24 11.26
C THR A 772 24.73 -27.69 11.69
N ALA A 773 23.57 -28.26 11.36
CA ALA A 773 23.27 -29.67 11.57
C ALA A 773 24.18 -30.59 10.73
N GLY A 774 24.77 -30.11 9.64
CA GLY A 774 25.71 -30.86 8.80
C GLY A 774 25.23 -31.07 7.36
N LEU A 775 24.11 -30.45 6.97
CA LEU A 775 23.66 -30.51 5.58
C LEU A 775 24.60 -29.68 4.68
N PRO A 776 24.99 -30.18 3.50
CA PRO A 776 25.70 -29.37 2.52
C PRO A 776 24.80 -28.25 2.00
N ALA A 777 25.38 -27.11 1.62
CA ALA A 777 24.63 -25.92 1.18
C ALA A 777 23.63 -26.24 0.05
N ALA A 778 23.97 -27.13 -0.88
CA ALA A 778 23.04 -27.57 -1.92
C ALA A 778 21.78 -28.25 -1.34
N ALA A 779 21.90 -29.11 -0.33
CA ALA A 779 20.76 -29.76 0.33
C ALA A 779 19.92 -28.75 1.13
N VAL A 780 20.57 -27.79 1.80
CA VAL A 780 19.91 -26.68 2.50
C VAL A 780 19.07 -25.84 1.54
N LEU A 781 19.64 -25.41 0.41
CA LEU A 781 18.87 -24.60 -0.55
C LEU A 781 17.75 -25.40 -1.21
N ARG A 782 17.93 -26.72 -1.41
CA ARG A 782 16.88 -27.60 -1.94
C ARG A 782 15.69 -27.74 -1.00
N SER A 783 15.91 -27.76 0.32
CA SER A 783 14.83 -27.91 1.30
C SER A 783 13.84 -26.73 1.26
N ALA A 784 14.30 -25.54 0.87
CA ALA A 784 13.50 -24.33 0.67
C ALA A 784 13.15 -24.04 -0.80
N THR A 785 13.42 -24.94 -1.75
CA THR A 785 13.13 -24.73 -3.17
C THR A 785 12.49 -25.96 -3.80
N VAL A 786 13.28 -26.87 -4.36
CA VAL A 786 12.80 -28.03 -5.12
C VAL A 786 12.02 -29.02 -4.25
N ASN A 787 12.51 -29.32 -3.04
CA ASN A 787 11.83 -30.26 -2.15
C ASN A 787 10.47 -29.70 -1.71
N ALA A 788 10.42 -28.41 -1.38
CA ALA A 788 9.20 -27.70 -1.05
C ALA A 788 8.20 -27.70 -2.22
N ALA A 789 8.66 -27.35 -3.43
CA ALA A 789 7.84 -27.40 -4.64
C ALA A 789 7.29 -28.81 -4.91
N GLN A 790 8.10 -29.86 -4.68
CA GLN A 790 7.67 -31.25 -4.83
C GLN A 790 6.56 -31.62 -3.82
N VAL A 791 6.75 -31.32 -2.54
CA VAL A 791 5.77 -31.62 -1.49
C VAL A 791 4.47 -30.83 -1.66
N LEU A 792 4.54 -29.61 -2.19
CA LEU A 792 3.36 -28.80 -2.53
C LEU A 792 2.67 -29.22 -3.84
N GLY A 793 3.20 -30.21 -4.58
CA GLY A 793 2.63 -30.65 -5.85
C GLY A 793 2.85 -29.66 -7.00
N ARG A 794 4.00 -28.97 -7.02
CA ARG A 794 4.35 -27.88 -7.94
C ARG A 794 5.70 -28.06 -8.64
N ALA A 795 6.31 -29.24 -8.54
CA ALA A 795 7.62 -29.52 -9.14
C ALA A 795 7.68 -29.31 -10.67
N ASP A 796 6.52 -29.25 -11.34
CA ASP A 796 6.37 -28.99 -12.76
C ASP A 796 6.37 -27.50 -13.14
N ARG A 797 6.28 -26.58 -12.15
CA ARG A 797 6.18 -25.14 -12.40
C ARG A 797 6.94 -24.22 -11.45
N SER A 798 7.50 -24.71 -10.33
CA SER A 798 8.25 -23.89 -9.38
C SER A 798 9.51 -24.57 -8.82
N GLY A 799 10.29 -23.83 -8.03
CA GLY A 799 11.49 -24.34 -7.33
C GLY A 799 12.76 -24.47 -8.19
N ARG A 800 12.72 -24.09 -9.48
CA ARG A 800 13.86 -24.16 -10.43
C ARG A 800 13.82 -22.99 -11.41
N VAL A 801 15.00 -22.57 -11.89
CA VAL A 801 15.11 -21.55 -12.96
C VAL A 801 15.02 -22.25 -14.33
N VAL A 802 13.81 -22.48 -14.81
CA VAL A 802 13.52 -23.25 -16.04
C VAL A 802 12.50 -22.50 -16.90
N GLU A 803 12.65 -22.55 -18.22
CA GLU A 803 11.67 -21.96 -19.15
C GLU A 803 10.26 -22.53 -18.90
N GLY A 804 9.26 -21.66 -18.84
CA GLY A 804 7.86 -21.98 -18.58
C GLY A 804 7.46 -21.98 -17.10
N PHE A 805 8.42 -21.98 -16.17
CA PHE A 805 8.15 -21.96 -14.73
C PHE A 805 7.68 -20.57 -14.27
N GLU A 806 7.01 -20.54 -13.13
CA GLU A 806 6.63 -19.33 -12.40
C GLU A 806 7.89 -18.50 -12.10
N ALA A 807 7.82 -17.19 -12.30
CA ALA A 807 8.95 -16.28 -12.10
C ALA A 807 9.03 -15.83 -10.63
N ASP A 808 9.34 -16.80 -9.77
CA ASP A 808 9.67 -16.59 -8.37
C ASP A 808 11.17 -16.83 -8.19
N LEU A 809 11.94 -15.75 -8.04
CA LEU A 809 13.39 -15.76 -8.18
C LEU A 809 14.07 -14.81 -7.19
N LEU A 810 15.32 -15.11 -6.84
CA LEU A 810 16.21 -14.20 -6.11
C LEU A 810 17.42 -13.86 -6.95
N LEU A 811 17.76 -12.58 -6.99
CA LEU A 811 19.06 -12.10 -7.46
C LEU A 811 19.92 -11.77 -6.25
N LEU A 812 21.03 -12.48 -6.09
CA LEU A 812 21.91 -12.43 -4.93
C LEU A 812 23.24 -11.76 -5.27
N PRO A 813 23.86 -11.07 -4.30
CA PRO A 813 25.14 -10.40 -4.52
C PRO A 813 26.32 -11.37 -4.69
N GLY A 814 26.16 -12.65 -4.39
CA GLY A 814 27.20 -13.69 -4.46
C GLY A 814 26.64 -15.11 -4.47
N ASP A 815 27.53 -16.10 -4.40
CA ASP A 815 27.21 -17.53 -4.49
C ASP A 815 26.71 -18.12 -3.15
N PRO A 816 25.41 -18.48 -3.03
CA PRO A 816 24.86 -19.04 -1.80
C PRO A 816 25.34 -20.46 -1.50
N LEU A 817 26.01 -21.14 -2.45
CA LEU A 817 26.66 -22.44 -2.18
C LEU A 817 27.95 -22.30 -1.35
N GLN A 818 28.55 -21.10 -1.34
CA GLN A 818 29.76 -20.78 -0.57
C GLN A 818 29.43 -20.06 0.74
N ASP A 819 28.43 -19.17 0.70
CA ASP A 819 28.05 -18.34 1.84
C ASP A 819 26.54 -18.10 1.84
N LEU A 820 25.82 -18.71 2.78
CA LEU A 820 24.36 -18.55 2.90
C LEU A 820 23.96 -17.14 3.34
N SER A 821 24.87 -16.36 3.93
CA SER A 821 24.54 -15.01 4.44
C SER A 821 24.12 -14.04 3.33
N VAL A 822 24.50 -14.31 2.07
CA VAL A 822 24.07 -13.52 0.90
C VAL A 822 22.54 -13.54 0.70
N LEU A 823 21.83 -14.52 1.28
CA LEU A 823 20.36 -14.61 1.25
C LEU A 823 19.69 -13.54 2.12
N ARG A 824 20.39 -12.93 3.09
CA ARG A 824 19.82 -11.90 3.98
C ARG A 824 19.59 -10.57 3.27
N GLU A 825 20.37 -10.29 2.22
CA GLU A 825 20.28 -9.05 1.44
C GLU A 825 20.27 -9.31 -0.06
N PRO A 826 19.21 -9.93 -0.62
CA PRO A 826 19.09 -10.09 -2.06
C PRO A 826 19.11 -8.71 -2.75
N VAL A 827 19.79 -8.65 -3.89
CA VAL A 827 19.83 -7.48 -4.78
C VAL A 827 18.43 -7.18 -5.31
N ALA A 828 17.69 -8.24 -5.65
CA ALA A 828 16.28 -8.15 -6.02
C ALA A 828 15.55 -9.45 -5.69
N VAL A 829 14.24 -9.32 -5.48
CA VAL A 829 13.29 -10.42 -5.36
C VAL A 829 12.35 -10.34 -6.54
N VAL A 830 12.02 -11.47 -7.15
CA VAL A 830 10.98 -11.59 -8.16
C VAL A 830 9.89 -12.48 -7.58
N SER A 831 8.65 -11.99 -7.56
CA SER A 831 7.49 -12.75 -7.12
C SER A 831 6.34 -12.53 -8.10
N ASP A 832 5.76 -13.62 -8.61
CA ASP A 832 4.75 -13.59 -9.68
C ASP A 832 5.19 -12.67 -10.85
N GLY A 833 6.46 -12.79 -11.24
CA GLY A 833 7.12 -12.02 -12.29
C GLY A 833 7.32 -10.53 -12.02
N ARG A 834 6.98 -10.03 -10.83
CA ARG A 834 7.18 -8.63 -10.44
C ARG A 834 8.55 -8.43 -9.83
N TRP A 835 9.24 -7.39 -10.27
CA TRP A 835 10.61 -7.09 -9.84
C TRP A 835 10.63 -6.14 -8.64
N PHE A 836 11.13 -6.63 -7.50
CA PHE A 836 11.37 -5.86 -6.29
C PHE A 836 12.88 -5.65 -6.13
N ASP A 837 13.38 -4.47 -6.53
CA ASP A 837 14.77 -4.07 -6.28
C ASP A 837 14.98 -3.67 -4.81
N ARG A 838 16.20 -3.25 -4.47
CA ARG A 838 16.59 -2.86 -3.10
C ARG A 838 15.62 -1.87 -2.48
N ASP A 839 15.29 -0.78 -3.18
CA ASP A 839 14.38 0.25 -2.65
C ASP A 839 12.96 -0.31 -2.45
N ALA A 840 12.48 -1.15 -3.38
CA ALA A 840 11.21 -1.84 -3.21
C ALA A 840 11.21 -2.78 -2.00
N ARG A 841 12.32 -3.50 -1.74
CA ARG A 841 12.45 -4.35 -0.54
C ARG A 841 12.45 -3.55 0.75
N GLU A 842 13.14 -2.41 0.79
CA GLU A 842 13.12 -1.52 1.96
C GLU A 842 11.71 -0.99 2.24
N ARG A 843 10.94 -0.67 1.19
CA ARG A 843 9.52 -0.32 1.32
C ARG A 843 8.68 -1.48 1.84
N LEU A 844 8.92 -2.72 1.41
CA LEU A 844 8.23 -3.90 1.94
C LEU A 844 8.52 -4.09 3.44
N LEU A 845 9.77 -3.94 3.86
CA LEU A 845 10.14 -4.01 5.29
C LEU A 845 9.47 -2.89 6.09
N GLN A 846 9.46 -1.66 5.57
CA GLN A 846 8.77 -0.56 6.22
C GLN A 846 7.27 -0.83 6.34
N GLN A 847 6.62 -1.29 5.27
CA GLN A 847 5.20 -1.70 5.29
C GLN A 847 4.94 -2.78 6.32
N ALA A 848 5.86 -3.75 6.47
CA ALA A 848 5.68 -4.81 7.43
C ALA A 848 5.60 -4.32 8.88
N THR A 849 6.16 -3.14 9.20
CA THR A 849 6.06 -2.51 10.54
C THR A 849 4.73 -1.79 10.79
N GLU A 850 3.90 -1.59 9.76
CA GLU A 850 2.67 -0.80 9.82
C GLU A 850 1.47 -1.61 10.34
N ARG A 851 1.54 -2.08 11.58
CA ARG A 851 0.48 -2.87 12.21
C ARG A 851 -0.54 -2.05 12.98
N SER A 852 -1.73 -2.63 13.14
CA SER A 852 -2.83 -2.07 13.91
C SER A 852 -3.35 -3.11 14.89
N LEU A 853 -3.10 -2.90 16.19
CA LEU A 853 -3.60 -3.78 17.24
C LEU A 853 -5.13 -3.94 17.19
N PRO A 854 -5.95 -2.86 17.11
CA PRO A 854 -7.40 -3.01 17.03
C PRO A 854 -7.86 -3.82 15.81
N ARG A 855 -7.21 -3.63 14.65
CA ARG A 855 -7.53 -4.39 13.44
C ARG A 855 -7.20 -5.87 13.60
N SER A 856 -6.01 -6.18 14.13
CA SER A 856 -5.56 -7.55 14.33
C SER A 856 -6.44 -8.28 15.36
N GLU A 857 -6.74 -7.62 16.48
CA GLU A 857 -7.67 -8.13 17.49
C GLU A 857 -9.05 -8.42 16.90
N GLN A 858 -9.68 -7.44 16.23
CA GLN A 858 -11.00 -7.62 15.62
C GLN A 858 -11.01 -8.78 14.61
N ARG A 859 -9.98 -8.88 13.76
CA ARG A 859 -9.87 -9.93 12.74
C ARG A 859 -9.76 -11.31 13.38
N ILE A 860 -8.88 -11.47 14.36
CA ILE A 860 -8.60 -12.75 15.01
C ILE A 860 -9.80 -13.18 15.85
N LEU A 861 -10.36 -12.30 16.67
CA LEU A 861 -11.55 -12.62 17.48
C LEU A 861 -12.74 -13.01 16.61
N ARG A 862 -13.03 -12.26 15.55
CA ARG A 862 -14.11 -12.63 14.60
C ARG A 862 -13.86 -13.97 13.92
N ALA A 863 -12.60 -14.28 13.60
CA ALA A 863 -12.24 -15.54 12.99
C ALA A 863 -12.45 -16.72 13.96
N LEU A 864 -12.12 -16.54 15.24
CA LEU A 864 -12.39 -17.50 16.30
C LEU A 864 -13.90 -17.70 16.53
N GLU A 865 -14.70 -16.62 16.54
CA GLU A 865 -16.17 -16.71 16.62
C GLU A 865 -16.75 -17.53 15.46
N VAL A 866 -16.28 -17.30 14.22
CA VAL A 866 -16.71 -18.05 13.03
C VAL A 866 -16.32 -19.53 13.11
N GLN A 867 -15.22 -19.85 13.78
CA GLN A 867 -14.81 -21.23 14.07
C GLN A 867 -15.63 -21.87 15.20
N GLY A 868 -16.44 -21.10 15.93
CA GLY A 868 -17.21 -21.57 17.07
C GLY A 868 -16.39 -21.71 18.35
N THR A 869 -15.25 -21.01 18.44
CA THR A 869 -14.43 -20.96 19.66
C THR A 869 -15.14 -20.17 20.76
N ASP A 870 -15.14 -20.71 21.97
CA ASP A 870 -15.66 -20.01 23.15
C ASP A 870 -14.68 -18.92 23.62
N LEU A 871 -15.14 -17.67 23.57
CA LEU A 871 -14.35 -16.49 23.93
C LEU A 871 -14.59 -16.01 25.38
N GLU A 872 -15.44 -16.67 26.17
CA GLU A 872 -15.73 -16.24 27.54
C GLU A 872 -14.47 -16.17 28.43
N PHE A 873 -13.43 -16.93 28.11
CA PHE A 873 -12.14 -16.90 28.80
C PHE A 873 -11.40 -15.55 28.66
N LEU A 874 -11.52 -14.87 27.50
CA LEU A 874 -10.85 -13.59 27.24
C LEU A 874 -11.49 -12.41 27.99
N ASN A 875 -12.72 -12.56 28.49
CA ASN A 875 -13.41 -11.51 29.24
C ASN A 875 -13.03 -11.47 30.74
N ASN A 876 -12.23 -12.42 31.23
CA ASN A 876 -11.92 -12.61 32.65
C ASN A 876 -10.44 -12.40 33.02
N GLU A 877 -9.58 -12.05 32.05
CA GLU A 877 -8.17 -11.64 32.22
C GLU A 877 -7.95 -10.26 31.59
#